data_AF-A0A1H7S118-F1
#
_entry.id   AF-A0A1H7S118-F1
#
_cell.length_a   1.000
_cell.length_b   1.000
_cell.length_c   1.000
_cell.angle_alpha   90.00
_cell.angle_beta   90.00
_cell.angle_gamma   90.00
#
_symmetry.space_group_name_H-M   'P 1'
#
loop_
_entity.id
_entity.type
_entity.pdbx_description
1 polymer ?
#
loop_
_entity_poly.entity_id
_entity_poly.type
_entity_poly.pdbx_seq_one_letter_code
_entity_poly.pdbx_strand_id
1 'polypeptide(L)'
;MADSGDIDGLHSCSVGGADRLDAEGEIAVARLAMDSGELAHAAAHLANAIATLPTLPEAHEALGELAARAGGADEALALFPMERPYIGAVAARANLLAACGRWDQAVRLLAEVVATEPGRPWSEVAWLSRADLAELVDPKVLAQAVGRIVGSGLPDPFPEVLCTSLRPFYAAVRSVTAAHPRQAMLLSMASGLARRYGDHEESIAWARAAVAVEPSHMGAVMLGYALRAAGRPDEAIAVWTDELSRDPADLSLHVDVAELYAATGRPELGLPWAEKAVAADASDPLVVPALFGIRFSVDQDPAHLLALADHLREHPDHGYASTVLAQHSSGRPWLAGVSPAREATTNALRQFLRSPDIGPDHRLSVVTSAVEAPSSALTLLQAFPNAELEFRSIPRPDPRQPLSPVTTRIWRYRGSVAEPAVPAPSAQAQEAVRAVAEYAWPSLPAAYDHAVRLATVPPADLLGVLAHPPLPREDDQGRVLAANAPDLWVRAVQTFACLGIAHHGTDGPWPESERRQILTDLLMGPEDWVTEAAGLALVAVAWSDPATREDVGHLLVERLLGAAKAFETRPVEVLPTLCALVAACPWLDTTFLDLAATVADAVRRSEEQPESSANPANPEEPEEPEEPEASEAPVPRESEVPKRWSLFRRSRR
;
A
#
# COMPACT_ATOMS: atom_id res chain seq x y z
N MET A 1 -4.25 28.53 3.37
CA MET A 1 -4.85 29.27 4.50
C MET A 1 -6.25 28.75 4.70
N ALA A 2 -6.37 27.72 5.54
CA ALA A 2 -7.59 27.27 6.20
C ALA A 2 -7.12 26.52 7.45
N ASP A 3 -7.74 26.85 8.56
CA ASP A 3 -7.37 26.65 9.94
C ASP A 3 -7.58 25.17 10.34
N SER A 4 -6.50 24.45 10.64
CA SER A 4 -6.53 23.11 11.22
C SER A 4 -6.63 23.24 12.74
N GLY A 5 -7.87 23.26 13.25
CA GLY A 5 -8.13 23.25 14.68
C GLY A 5 -7.59 21.98 15.34
N ASP A 6 -6.75 22.19 16.35
CA ASP A 6 -6.22 21.21 17.30
C ASP A 6 -7.26 20.17 17.76
N ILE A 7 -7.00 18.89 17.49
CA ILE A 7 -7.70 17.75 18.10
C ILE A 7 -6.68 16.77 18.77
N ASP A 8 -5.41 17.15 18.92
CA ASP A 8 -4.38 16.29 19.55
C ASP A 8 -4.27 16.45 21.07
N GLY A 9 -5.06 17.33 21.69
CA GLY A 9 -4.92 17.68 23.11
C GLY A 9 -5.57 16.73 24.12
N LEU A 10 -6.43 15.79 23.71
CA LEU A 10 -7.30 15.06 24.65
C LEU A 10 -7.02 13.56 24.80
N HIS A 11 -6.20 12.95 23.94
CA HIS A 11 -5.84 11.53 24.05
C HIS A 11 -4.45 11.26 24.66
N SER A 12 -3.56 12.25 24.74
CA SER A 12 -2.23 12.08 25.36
C SER A 12 -2.22 12.19 26.89
N CYS A 13 -3.23 12.83 27.49
CA CYS A 13 -3.23 13.12 28.93
C CYS A 13 -3.63 11.95 29.83
N SER A 14 -4.27 10.88 29.33
CA SER A 14 -4.71 9.76 30.18
C SER A 14 -3.69 8.63 30.28
N VAL A 15 -2.96 8.32 29.20
CA VAL A 15 -1.97 7.24 29.17
C VAL A 15 -0.71 7.62 29.94
N GLY A 16 -0.20 8.85 29.76
CA GLY A 16 0.98 9.34 30.50
C GLY A 16 0.73 9.49 32.01
N GLY A 17 -0.53 9.67 32.43
CA GLY A 17 -0.90 9.74 33.84
C GLY A 17 -0.86 8.38 34.55
N ALA A 18 -1.29 7.32 33.87
CA ALA A 18 -1.24 5.95 34.39
C ALA A 18 0.21 5.44 34.51
N ASP A 19 1.01 5.59 33.44
CA ASP A 19 2.42 5.17 33.43
C ASP A 19 3.24 5.90 34.51
N ARG A 20 2.95 7.19 34.74
CA ARG A 20 3.59 7.96 35.82
C ARG A 20 3.23 7.41 37.20
N LEU A 21 1.96 7.14 37.47
CA LEU A 21 1.52 6.59 38.77
C LEU A 21 2.12 5.21 39.02
N ASP A 22 2.19 4.36 38.00
CA ASP A 22 2.79 3.04 38.10
C ASP A 22 4.30 3.14 38.40
N ALA A 23 5.03 4.01 37.68
CA ALA A 23 6.45 4.25 37.94
C ALA A 23 6.70 4.84 39.34
N GLU A 24 5.89 5.79 39.79
CA GLU A 24 5.95 6.36 41.15
C GLU A 24 5.67 5.29 42.22
N GLY A 25 4.72 4.38 41.96
CA GLY A 25 4.43 3.23 42.81
C GLY A 25 5.63 2.29 42.96
N GLU A 26 6.25 1.91 41.84
CA GLU A 26 7.46 1.08 41.83
C GLU A 26 8.62 1.76 42.60
N ILE A 27 8.81 3.08 42.45
CA ILE A 27 9.82 3.84 43.21
C ILE A 27 9.53 3.83 44.71
N ALA A 28 8.27 3.98 45.12
CA ALA A 28 7.89 3.95 46.53
C ALA A 28 8.19 2.59 47.16
N VAL A 29 7.88 1.49 46.46
CA VAL A 29 8.22 0.13 46.89
C VAL A 29 9.73 -0.06 46.96
N ALA A 30 10.48 0.42 45.96
CA ALA A 30 11.93 0.35 45.97
C ALA A 30 12.54 1.06 47.20
N ARG A 31 12.04 2.24 47.57
CA ARG A 31 12.50 2.97 48.77
C ARG A 31 12.20 2.22 50.06
N LEU A 32 11.03 1.61 50.21
CA LEU A 32 10.69 0.78 51.37
C LEU A 32 11.58 -0.48 51.47
N ALA A 33 11.86 -1.12 50.34
CA ALA A 33 12.78 -2.26 50.27
C ALA A 33 14.22 -1.84 50.65
N MET A 34 14.68 -0.67 50.19
CA MET A 34 15.96 -0.10 50.59
C MET A 34 16.06 0.17 52.09
N ASP A 35 15.01 0.72 52.70
CA ASP A 35 14.95 0.98 54.14
C ASP A 35 14.92 -0.31 54.97
N SER A 36 14.42 -1.40 54.38
CA SER A 36 14.44 -2.76 54.96
C SER A 36 15.75 -3.51 54.70
N GLY A 37 16.69 -2.92 53.96
CA GLY A 37 17.99 -3.53 53.62
C GLY A 37 17.96 -4.52 52.44
N GLU A 38 16.82 -4.65 51.76
CA GLU A 38 16.60 -5.59 50.65
C GLU A 38 16.99 -4.97 49.29
N LEU A 39 18.28 -4.67 49.11
CA LEU A 39 18.77 -3.89 47.96
C LEU A 39 18.51 -4.55 46.59
N ALA A 40 18.57 -5.89 46.51
CA ALA A 40 18.27 -6.61 45.27
C ALA A 40 16.78 -6.51 44.88
N HIS A 41 15.90 -6.49 45.87
CA HIS A 41 14.47 -6.31 45.66
C HIS A 41 14.18 -4.86 45.20
N ALA A 42 14.82 -3.88 45.83
CA ALA A 42 14.74 -2.48 45.41
C ALA A 42 15.22 -2.28 43.96
N ALA A 43 16.32 -2.94 43.56
CA ALA A 43 16.85 -2.86 42.20
C ALA A 43 15.85 -3.35 41.14
N ALA A 44 15.12 -4.43 41.42
CA ALA A 44 14.09 -4.95 40.52
C ALA A 44 12.95 -3.93 40.30
N HIS A 45 12.46 -3.30 41.37
CA HIS A 45 11.42 -2.27 41.28
C HIS A 45 11.92 -1.00 40.57
N LEU A 46 13.17 -0.58 40.79
CA LEU A 46 13.74 0.54 40.04
C LEU A 46 13.94 0.22 38.56
N ALA A 47 14.31 -1.01 38.21
CA ALA A 47 14.35 -1.44 36.82
C ALA A 47 12.97 -1.34 36.16
N ASN A 48 11.91 -1.76 36.84
CA ASN A 48 10.54 -1.61 36.35
C ASN A 48 10.14 -0.14 36.20
N ALA A 49 10.42 0.70 37.20
CA ALA A 49 10.12 2.13 37.13
C ALA A 49 10.79 2.82 35.92
N ILE A 50 12.08 2.53 35.70
CA ILE A 50 12.84 3.04 34.55
C ILE A 50 12.29 2.49 33.23
N ALA A 51 11.82 1.24 33.20
CA ALA A 51 11.21 0.68 32.00
C ALA A 51 9.86 1.33 31.67
N THR A 52 9.03 1.59 32.68
CA THR A 52 7.72 2.22 32.53
C THR A 52 7.86 3.67 32.08
N LEU A 53 8.70 4.46 32.76
CA LEU A 53 8.89 5.89 32.45
C LEU A 53 10.38 6.28 32.51
N PRO A 54 11.14 6.09 31.42
CA PRO A 54 12.60 6.32 31.38
C PRO A 54 13.04 7.76 31.65
N THR A 55 12.14 8.73 31.54
CA THR A 55 12.43 10.15 31.73
C THR A 55 12.15 10.64 33.15
N LEU A 56 11.59 9.79 34.03
CA LEU A 56 11.19 10.19 35.37
C LEU A 56 12.42 10.51 36.24
N PRO A 57 12.62 11.77 36.68
CA PRO A 57 13.78 12.14 37.48
C PRO A 57 13.87 11.37 38.80
N GLU A 58 12.73 11.13 39.45
CA GLU A 58 12.61 10.45 40.74
C GLU A 58 13.14 9.01 40.68
N ALA A 59 13.03 8.34 39.52
CA ALA A 59 13.60 7.00 39.32
C ALA A 59 15.13 7.02 39.33
N HIS A 60 15.74 8.05 38.71
CA HIS A 60 17.18 8.23 38.63
C HIS A 60 17.78 8.69 39.97
N GLU A 61 17.05 9.53 40.71
CA GLU A 61 17.38 9.89 42.08
C GLU A 61 17.38 8.65 42.98
N ALA A 62 16.33 7.83 42.91
CA ALA A 62 16.23 6.59 43.69
C ALA A 62 17.31 5.57 43.28
N LEU A 63 17.72 5.52 42.01
CA LEU A 63 18.87 4.72 41.57
C LEU A 63 20.18 5.22 42.20
N GLY A 64 20.36 6.53 42.33
CA GLY A 64 21.48 7.14 43.06
C GLY A 64 21.45 6.81 44.56
N GLU A 65 20.28 6.85 45.18
CA GLU A 65 20.09 6.42 46.58
C GLU A 65 20.44 4.94 46.78
N LEU A 66 19.99 4.07 45.87
CA LEU A 66 20.32 2.64 45.88
C LEU A 66 21.83 2.45 45.78
N ALA A 67 22.49 3.19 44.89
CA ALA A 67 23.94 3.14 44.75
C ALA A 67 24.66 3.57 46.03
N ALA A 68 24.22 4.64 46.68
CA ALA A 68 24.80 5.09 47.95
C ALA A 68 24.64 4.02 49.06
N ARG A 69 23.47 3.37 49.14
CA ARG A 69 23.22 2.29 50.12
C ARG A 69 23.97 0.99 49.80
N ALA A 70 24.25 0.71 48.53
CA ALA A 70 25.04 -0.45 48.10
C ALA A 70 26.55 -0.28 48.33
N GLY A 71 27.02 0.92 48.70
CA GLY A 71 28.43 1.24 48.92
C GLY A 71 29.09 2.01 47.77
N GLY A 72 28.34 2.30 46.70
CA GLY A 72 28.83 2.99 45.50
C GLY A 72 28.10 2.53 44.24
N ALA A 73 28.29 3.27 43.15
CA ALA A 73 27.70 2.92 41.85
C ALA A 73 28.29 1.63 41.27
N ASP A 74 29.56 1.31 41.54
CA ASP A 74 30.20 0.10 41.01
C ASP A 74 29.69 -1.15 41.74
N GLU A 75 29.52 -1.09 43.06
CA GLU A 75 28.90 -2.13 43.88
C GLU A 75 27.43 -2.35 43.48
N ALA A 76 26.70 -1.27 43.19
CA ALA A 76 25.31 -1.35 42.74
C ALA A 76 25.13 -2.08 41.40
N LEU A 77 26.17 -2.16 40.56
CA LEU A 77 26.11 -2.93 39.32
C LEU A 77 25.83 -4.42 39.58
N ALA A 78 26.25 -4.97 40.73
CA ALA A 78 25.96 -6.37 41.07
C ALA A 78 24.46 -6.64 41.32
N LEU A 79 23.68 -5.59 41.59
CA LEU A 79 22.23 -5.69 41.82
C LEU A 79 21.43 -5.78 40.51
N PHE A 80 22.06 -5.52 39.36
CA PHE A 80 21.46 -5.59 38.03
C PHE A 80 22.17 -6.68 37.18
N PRO A 81 21.88 -7.98 37.46
CA PRO A 81 22.49 -9.12 36.77
C PRO A 81 22.15 -9.14 35.26
N MET A 82 23.09 -9.64 34.43
CA MET A 82 22.97 -9.67 32.97
C MET A 82 22.73 -11.09 32.41
N GLU A 83 22.54 -12.08 33.27
CA GLU A 83 22.26 -13.48 32.91
C GLU A 83 20.89 -13.65 32.24
N ARG A 84 19.92 -12.80 32.62
CA ARG A 84 18.60 -12.67 32.00
C ARG A 84 18.27 -11.18 31.90
N PRO A 85 18.84 -10.47 30.90
CA PRO A 85 18.76 -9.03 30.84
C PRO A 85 17.31 -8.58 30.62
N TYR A 86 16.77 -7.85 31.58
CA TYR A 86 15.52 -7.13 31.47
C TYR A 86 15.81 -5.69 31.04
N ILE A 87 15.05 -5.14 30.10
CA ILE A 87 15.39 -3.85 29.45
C ILE A 87 15.58 -2.69 30.45
N GLY A 88 14.74 -2.60 31.48
CA GLY A 88 14.88 -1.61 32.55
C GLY A 88 16.13 -1.80 33.40
N ALA A 89 16.56 -3.05 33.62
CA ALA A 89 17.80 -3.35 34.32
C ALA A 89 19.03 -2.97 33.49
N VAL A 90 18.97 -3.17 32.17
CA VAL A 90 20.02 -2.72 31.24
C VAL A 90 20.13 -1.19 31.23
N ALA A 91 18.99 -0.49 31.21
CA ALA A 91 18.94 0.97 31.29
C ALA A 91 19.46 1.52 32.64
N ALA A 92 19.07 0.91 33.76
CA ALA A 92 19.60 1.24 35.08
C ALA A 92 21.12 1.02 35.14
N ARG A 93 21.60 -0.09 34.61
CA ARG A 93 23.03 -0.41 34.53
C ARG A 93 23.79 0.59 33.67
N ALA A 94 23.23 1.05 32.55
CA ALA A 94 23.84 2.09 31.72
C ALA A 94 24.05 3.39 32.51
N ASN A 95 23.05 3.81 33.28
CA ASN A 95 23.13 5.00 34.15
C ASN A 95 24.17 4.83 35.28
N LEU A 96 24.22 3.66 35.94
CA LEU A 96 25.23 3.37 36.97
C LEU A 96 26.65 3.35 36.39
N LEU A 97 26.84 2.76 35.20
CA LEU A 97 28.14 2.77 34.52
C LEU A 97 28.60 4.19 34.18
N ALA A 98 27.68 5.07 33.78
CA ALA A 98 27.97 6.49 33.58
C ALA A 98 28.39 7.16 34.90
N ALA A 99 27.71 6.86 36.01
CA ALA A 99 28.08 7.34 37.34
C ALA A 99 29.48 6.84 37.80
N CYS A 100 29.89 5.65 37.38
CA CYS A 100 31.25 5.12 37.60
C CYS A 100 32.32 5.73 36.67
N GLY A 101 31.95 6.60 35.73
CA GLY A 101 32.86 7.10 34.70
C GLY A 101 33.23 6.06 33.63
N ARG A 102 32.48 4.96 33.51
CA ARG A 102 32.67 3.90 32.51
C ARG A 102 31.84 4.19 31.26
N TRP A 103 32.10 5.34 30.63
CA TRP A 103 31.30 5.93 29.54
C TRP A 103 31.10 5.02 28.33
N ASP A 104 32.15 4.33 27.90
CA ASP A 104 32.09 3.38 26.77
C ASP A 104 31.09 2.25 26.99
N GLN A 105 30.94 1.79 28.23
CA GLN A 105 30.00 0.73 28.57
C GLN A 105 28.59 1.29 28.71
N ALA A 106 28.45 2.49 29.28
CA ALA A 106 27.18 3.19 29.38
C ALA A 106 26.56 3.46 28.00
N VAL A 107 27.32 4.03 27.06
CA VAL A 107 26.86 4.32 25.68
C VAL A 107 26.48 3.03 24.95
N ARG A 108 27.24 1.94 25.12
CA ARG A 108 26.92 0.65 24.48
C ARG A 108 25.61 0.06 24.96
N LEU A 109 25.37 0.04 26.28
CA LEU A 109 24.13 -0.48 26.84
C LEU A 109 22.95 0.43 26.51
N LEU A 110 23.15 1.76 26.50
CA LEU A 110 22.10 2.67 26.09
C LEU A 110 21.66 2.43 24.64
N ALA A 111 22.61 2.27 23.71
CA ALA A 111 22.29 1.96 22.32
C ALA A 111 21.61 0.59 22.14
N GLU A 112 21.87 -0.37 23.02
CA GLU A 112 21.18 -1.67 23.04
C GLU A 112 19.72 -1.55 23.47
N VAL A 113 19.46 -0.79 24.52
CA VAL A 113 18.10 -0.48 24.98
C VAL A 113 17.32 0.28 23.91
N VAL A 114 17.94 1.29 23.32
CA VAL A 114 17.36 2.07 22.21
C VAL A 114 17.06 1.17 21.00
N ALA A 115 17.98 0.29 20.60
CA ALA A 115 17.75 -0.58 19.45
C ALA A 115 16.62 -1.61 19.70
N THR A 116 16.35 -1.94 20.97
CA THR A 116 15.31 -2.91 21.37
C THR A 116 13.94 -2.24 21.46
N GLU A 117 13.85 -1.04 22.05
CA GLU A 117 12.62 -0.26 22.17
C GLU A 117 12.84 1.20 21.71
N PRO A 118 12.95 1.45 20.40
CA PRO A 118 13.42 2.73 19.83
C PRO A 118 12.45 3.90 20.03
N GLY A 119 11.17 3.63 20.25
CA GLY A 119 10.13 4.64 20.47
C GLY A 119 10.16 5.29 21.85
N ARG A 120 10.76 4.63 22.85
CA ARG A 120 10.82 5.16 24.22
C ARG A 120 11.99 6.14 24.38
N PRO A 121 11.86 7.17 25.24
CA PRO A 121 12.85 8.23 25.42
C PRO A 121 14.05 7.80 26.27
N TRP A 122 14.63 6.62 25.99
CA TRP A 122 15.76 6.08 26.74
C TRP A 122 16.99 6.98 26.74
N SER A 123 17.17 7.76 25.68
CA SER A 123 18.33 8.63 25.55
C SER A 123 18.21 9.95 26.32
N GLU A 124 17.05 10.25 26.92
CA GLU A 124 16.83 11.44 27.75
C GLU A 124 17.43 11.30 29.15
N VAL A 125 18.71 10.94 29.21
CA VAL A 125 19.50 10.80 30.42
C VAL A 125 20.47 11.97 30.56
N ALA A 126 20.58 12.52 31.76
CA ALA A 126 21.32 13.75 32.01
C ALA A 126 22.82 13.68 31.61
N TRP A 127 23.43 12.49 31.70
CA TRP A 127 24.84 12.32 31.40
C TRP A 127 25.18 12.42 29.91
N LEU A 128 24.22 12.24 28.99
CA LEU A 128 24.44 12.46 27.56
C LEU A 128 24.60 13.94 27.19
N SER A 129 24.09 14.85 28.01
CA SER A 129 24.17 16.30 27.78
C SER A 129 25.44 16.95 28.32
N ARG A 130 26.39 16.17 28.84
CA ARG A 130 27.66 16.68 29.36
C ARG A 130 28.54 17.27 28.25
N ALA A 131 29.12 18.44 28.50
CA ALA A 131 29.99 19.12 27.54
C ALA A 131 31.31 18.37 27.27
N ASP A 132 31.84 17.66 28.26
CA ASP A 132 33.11 16.92 28.17
C ASP A 132 32.95 15.47 27.67
N LEU A 133 31.72 15.01 27.42
CA LEU A 133 31.46 13.62 27.00
C LEU A 133 32.24 13.22 25.75
N ALA A 134 32.44 14.16 24.82
CA ALA A 134 33.18 13.95 23.59
C ALA A 134 34.66 13.55 23.80
N GLU A 135 35.26 13.98 24.92
CA GLU A 135 36.63 13.61 25.30
C GLU A 135 36.69 12.30 26.08
N LEU A 136 35.56 11.87 26.64
CA LEU A 136 35.46 10.76 27.59
C LEU A 136 35.03 9.42 26.96
N VAL A 137 34.44 9.46 25.78
CA VAL A 137 33.96 8.27 25.04
C VAL A 137 34.92 7.94 23.91
N ASP A 138 35.32 6.67 23.78
CA ASP A 138 36.08 6.20 22.63
C ASP A 138 35.21 6.32 21.36
N PRO A 139 35.65 7.07 20.34
CA PRO A 139 34.85 7.29 19.14
C PRO A 139 34.56 5.99 18.36
N LYS A 140 35.36 4.93 18.51
CA LYS A 140 35.06 3.61 17.94
C LYS A 140 33.90 2.93 18.65
N VAL A 141 33.81 3.09 19.98
CA VAL A 141 32.71 2.54 20.76
C VAL A 141 31.41 3.25 20.40
N LEU A 142 31.45 4.57 20.24
CA LEU A 142 30.28 5.31 19.77
C LEU A 142 29.89 4.92 18.35
N ALA A 143 30.86 4.71 17.45
CA ALA A 143 30.57 4.23 16.09
C ALA A 143 29.83 2.89 16.10
N GLN A 144 30.25 1.93 16.95
CA GLN A 144 29.57 0.65 17.13
C GLN A 144 28.14 0.83 17.70
N ALA A 145 27.98 1.75 18.65
CA ALA A 145 26.67 2.07 19.23
C ALA A 145 25.72 2.66 18.18
N VAL A 146 26.19 3.60 17.36
CA VAL A 146 25.42 4.15 16.23
C VAL A 146 25.10 3.07 15.20
N GLY A 147 26.09 2.24 14.83
CA GLY A 147 25.89 1.14 13.89
C GLY A 147 24.83 0.14 14.35
N ARG A 148 24.70 -0.10 15.66
CA ARG A 148 23.62 -0.92 16.22
C ARG A 148 22.24 -0.31 16.00
N ILE A 149 22.08 0.98 16.26
CA ILE A 149 20.81 1.69 16.08
C ILE A 149 20.45 1.76 14.58
N VAL A 150 21.42 2.06 13.74
CA VAL A 150 21.23 2.13 12.28
C VAL A 150 20.94 0.74 11.68
N GLY A 151 21.54 -0.32 12.22
CA GLY A 151 21.41 -1.69 11.74
C GLY A 151 20.24 -2.48 12.34
N SER A 152 19.45 -1.93 13.27
CA SER A 152 18.36 -2.67 13.95
C SER A 152 17.03 -2.66 13.17
N GLY A 153 17.06 -2.38 11.86
CA GLY A 153 15.86 -2.38 11.01
C GLY A 153 14.88 -1.23 11.27
N LEU A 154 15.36 -0.13 11.89
CA LEU A 154 14.53 1.06 12.11
C LEU A 154 14.11 1.70 10.78
N PRO A 155 12.94 2.36 10.75
CA PRO A 155 12.44 3.02 9.55
C PRO A 155 13.41 4.08 9.03
N ASP A 156 13.30 4.35 7.75
CA ASP A 156 14.17 5.26 7.03
C ASP A 156 13.33 6.05 5.99
N PRO A 157 13.01 7.33 6.25
CA PRO A 157 13.47 8.18 7.37
C PRO A 157 12.80 7.82 8.72
N PHE A 158 13.36 8.36 9.81
CA PHE A 158 12.77 8.24 11.14
C PHE A 158 11.46 9.05 11.24
N PRO A 159 10.38 8.46 11.80
CA PRO A 159 9.20 9.22 12.19
C PRO A 159 9.54 10.16 13.37
N GLU A 160 8.71 11.19 13.55
CA GLU A 160 8.92 12.25 14.55
C GLU A 160 9.12 11.73 15.99
N VAL A 161 8.41 10.65 16.35
CA VAL A 161 8.55 9.99 17.66
C VAL A 161 9.99 9.48 17.86
N LEU A 162 10.58 8.82 16.86
CA LEU A 162 11.98 8.36 16.94
C LEU A 162 12.95 9.54 16.96
N CYS A 163 12.71 10.58 16.15
CA CYS A 163 13.56 11.77 16.17
C CYS A 163 13.59 12.41 17.56
N THR A 164 12.43 12.53 18.21
CA THR A 164 12.33 13.08 19.57
C THR A 164 13.06 12.20 20.59
N SER A 165 12.74 10.91 20.63
CA SER A 165 13.34 9.95 21.59
C SER A 165 14.85 9.78 21.45
N LEU A 166 15.41 10.00 20.25
CA LEU A 166 16.85 9.90 19.95
C LEU A 166 17.61 11.23 20.01
N ARG A 167 16.93 12.36 20.22
CA ARG A 167 17.54 13.70 20.11
C ARG A 167 18.78 13.87 20.99
N PRO A 168 18.80 13.50 22.29
CA PRO A 168 20.01 13.58 23.11
C PRO A 168 21.14 12.69 22.59
N PHE A 169 20.83 11.46 22.16
CA PHE A 169 21.84 10.55 21.61
C PHE A 169 22.47 11.12 20.33
N TYR A 170 21.64 11.65 19.43
CA TYR A 170 22.11 12.28 18.20
C TYR A 170 22.96 13.52 18.48
N ALA A 171 22.60 14.35 19.47
CA ALA A 171 23.43 15.48 19.90
C ALA A 171 24.80 15.03 20.44
N ALA A 172 24.86 13.93 21.20
CA ALA A 172 26.12 13.34 21.64
C ALA A 172 26.97 12.84 20.45
N VAL A 173 26.36 12.21 19.45
CA VAL A 173 27.03 11.80 18.20
C VAL A 173 27.63 12.99 17.47
N ARG A 174 26.89 14.10 17.34
CA ARG A 174 27.40 15.35 16.75
C ARG A 174 28.61 15.90 17.49
N SER A 175 28.52 15.96 18.82
CA SER A 175 29.60 16.45 19.69
C SER A 175 30.88 15.61 19.57
N VAL A 176 30.75 14.28 19.67
CA VAL A 176 31.90 13.36 19.58
C VAL A 176 32.48 13.36 18.17
N THR A 177 31.65 13.43 17.12
CA THR A 177 32.13 13.52 15.74
C THR A 177 32.91 14.81 15.49
N ALA A 178 32.48 15.93 16.08
CA ALA A 178 33.20 17.20 16.00
C ALA A 178 34.55 17.16 16.73
N ALA A 179 34.66 16.45 17.86
CA ALA A 179 35.91 16.27 18.60
C ALA A 179 36.88 15.30 17.92
N HIS A 180 36.36 14.33 17.14
CA HIS A 180 37.14 13.28 16.48
C HIS A 180 36.97 13.27 14.95
N PRO A 181 37.33 14.37 14.24
CA PRO A 181 37.06 14.53 12.80
C PRO A 181 37.92 13.62 11.90
N ARG A 182 38.81 12.81 12.48
CA ARG A 182 39.68 11.85 11.77
C ARG A 182 39.33 10.38 12.07
N GLN A 183 38.19 10.12 12.71
CA GLN A 183 37.73 8.75 12.95
C GLN A 183 36.74 8.32 11.85
N ALA A 184 37.24 7.72 10.77
CA ALA A 184 36.45 7.37 9.58
C ALA A 184 35.20 6.53 9.90
N MET A 185 35.33 5.48 10.72
CA MET A 185 34.20 4.62 11.08
C MET A 185 33.09 5.37 11.85
N LEU A 186 33.46 6.31 12.73
CA LEU A 186 32.47 7.15 13.42
C LEU A 186 31.74 8.05 12.42
N LEU A 187 32.47 8.71 11.53
CA LEU A 187 31.91 9.57 10.49
C LEU A 187 30.94 8.80 9.56
N SER A 188 31.29 7.58 9.14
CA SER A 188 30.41 6.73 8.31
C SER A 188 29.12 6.34 9.04
N MET A 189 29.22 5.92 10.31
CA MET A 189 28.03 5.54 11.09
C MET A 189 27.18 6.75 11.45
N ALA A 190 27.80 7.87 11.82
CA ALA A 190 27.12 9.13 12.08
C ALA A 190 26.37 9.63 10.83
N SER A 191 26.96 9.48 9.64
CA SER A 191 26.29 9.78 8.37
C SER A 191 25.00 8.97 8.19
N GLY A 192 25.02 7.66 8.48
CA GLY A 192 23.84 6.80 8.43
C GLY A 192 22.73 7.20 9.41
N LEU A 193 23.10 7.72 10.59
CA LEU A 193 22.16 8.24 11.58
C LEU A 193 21.57 9.59 11.14
N ALA A 194 22.40 10.56 10.73
CA ALA A 194 21.95 11.86 10.22
C ALA A 194 21.00 11.72 9.03
N ARG A 195 21.29 10.77 8.13
CA ARG A 195 20.44 10.47 6.99
C ARG A 195 19.01 10.11 7.40
N ARG A 196 18.86 9.21 8.38
CA ARG A 196 17.56 8.79 8.93
C ARG A 196 16.88 9.91 9.71
N TYR A 197 17.67 10.77 10.36
CA TYR A 197 17.18 11.95 11.05
C TYR A 197 16.66 13.05 10.10
N GLY A 198 16.96 12.95 8.79
CA GLY A 198 16.59 13.95 7.77
C GLY A 198 17.65 15.03 7.53
N ASP A 199 18.79 14.98 8.23
CA ASP A 199 19.88 15.95 8.10
C ASP A 199 20.80 15.59 6.92
N HIS A 200 20.26 15.68 5.70
CA HIS A 200 20.91 15.19 4.48
C HIS A 200 22.28 15.82 4.19
N GLU A 201 22.44 17.13 4.39
CA GLU A 201 23.72 17.80 4.14
C GLU A 201 24.78 17.45 5.19
N GLU A 202 24.40 17.29 6.46
CA GLU A 202 25.32 16.83 7.51
C GLU A 202 25.74 15.37 7.26
N SER A 203 24.80 14.53 6.83
CA SER A 203 25.06 13.16 6.40
C SER A 203 26.07 13.08 5.25
N ILE A 204 25.92 13.91 4.21
CA ILE A 204 26.89 13.98 3.10
C ILE A 204 28.24 14.48 3.59
N ALA A 205 28.27 15.52 4.43
CA ALA A 205 29.51 16.10 4.93
C ALA A 205 30.34 15.08 5.70
N TRP A 206 29.71 14.33 6.61
CA TRP A 206 30.39 13.28 7.36
C TRP A 206 30.81 12.10 6.48
N ALA A 207 29.97 11.65 5.53
CA ALA A 207 30.37 10.56 4.64
C ALA A 207 31.54 10.94 3.73
N ARG A 208 31.56 12.16 3.18
CA ARG A 208 32.70 12.68 2.41
C ARG A 208 33.96 12.77 3.28
N ALA A 209 33.83 13.25 4.52
CA ALA A 209 34.95 13.29 5.45
C ALA A 209 35.46 11.87 5.78
N ALA A 210 34.58 10.89 5.96
CA ALA A 210 34.96 9.51 6.21
C ALA A 210 35.82 8.94 5.06
N VAL A 211 35.34 9.09 3.82
CA VAL A 211 36.06 8.65 2.61
C VAL A 211 37.39 9.39 2.45
N ALA A 212 37.46 10.68 2.78
CA ALA A 212 38.69 11.47 2.70
C ALA A 212 39.74 11.08 3.76
N VAL A 213 39.30 10.66 4.95
CA VAL A 213 40.17 10.17 6.01
C VAL A 213 40.70 8.78 5.67
N GLU A 214 39.81 7.87 5.27
CA GLU A 214 40.13 6.50 4.92
C GLU A 214 39.18 6.00 3.81
N PRO A 215 39.66 5.94 2.55
CA PRO A 215 38.91 5.33 1.47
C PRO A 215 38.62 3.86 1.81
N SER A 216 37.35 3.54 1.99
CA SER A 216 36.89 2.21 2.38
C SER A 216 35.53 1.92 1.75
N HIS A 217 35.26 0.62 1.56
CA HIS A 217 33.99 0.13 1.04
C HIS A 217 32.78 0.71 1.79
N MET A 218 32.78 0.58 3.13
CA MET A 218 31.73 1.15 4.00
C MET A 218 31.58 2.66 3.83
N GLY A 219 32.68 3.41 3.69
CA GLY A 219 32.64 4.85 3.47
C GLY A 219 31.97 5.22 2.14
N ALA A 220 32.27 4.50 1.07
CA ALA A 220 31.66 4.71 -0.25
C ALA A 220 30.16 4.36 -0.25
N VAL A 221 29.79 3.23 0.36
CA VAL A 221 28.38 2.81 0.52
C VAL A 221 27.58 3.88 1.27
N MET A 222 28.08 4.34 2.43
CA MET A 222 27.41 5.37 3.23
C MET A 222 27.31 6.72 2.51
N LEU A 223 28.34 7.11 1.75
CA LEU A 223 28.31 8.32 0.94
C LEU A 223 27.23 8.26 -0.15
N GLY A 224 27.13 7.14 -0.87
CA GLY A 224 26.08 7.00 -1.88
C GLY A 224 24.68 6.97 -1.25
N TYR A 225 24.49 6.34 -0.09
CA TYR A 225 23.19 6.42 0.61
C TYR A 225 22.85 7.84 1.05
N ALA A 226 23.82 8.60 1.57
CA ALA A 226 23.62 10.01 1.93
C ALA A 226 23.23 10.87 0.72
N LEU A 227 23.90 10.68 -0.41
CA LEU A 227 23.62 11.37 -1.67
C LEU A 227 22.25 10.99 -2.25
N ARG A 228 21.88 9.70 -2.21
CA ARG A 228 20.55 9.20 -2.62
C ARG A 228 19.45 9.88 -1.81
N ALA A 229 19.58 9.89 -0.48
CA ALA A 229 18.59 10.52 0.42
C ALA A 229 18.49 12.04 0.21
N ALA A 230 19.58 12.71 -0.17
CA ALA A 230 19.60 14.14 -0.49
C ALA A 230 19.03 14.48 -1.89
N GLY A 231 18.53 13.50 -2.65
CA GLY A 231 18.05 13.73 -4.02
C GLY A 231 19.17 14.00 -5.02
N ARG A 232 20.39 13.50 -4.77
CA ARG A 232 21.57 13.62 -5.66
C ARG A 232 21.95 12.26 -6.27
N PRO A 233 21.06 11.62 -7.03
CA PRO A 233 21.22 10.23 -7.45
C PRO A 233 22.42 9.99 -8.38
N ASP A 234 22.72 10.93 -9.28
CA ASP A 234 23.85 10.78 -10.22
C ASP A 234 25.20 10.77 -9.50
N GLU A 235 25.34 11.58 -8.45
CA GLU A 235 26.53 11.55 -7.60
C GLU A 235 26.62 10.26 -6.79
N ALA A 236 25.49 9.76 -6.26
CA ALA A 236 25.44 8.48 -5.56
C ALA A 236 25.89 7.33 -6.47
N ILE A 237 25.33 7.27 -7.69
CA ILE A 237 25.71 6.28 -8.71
C ILE A 237 27.18 6.41 -9.06
N ALA A 238 27.72 7.61 -9.24
CA ALA A 238 29.15 7.80 -9.53
C ALA A 238 30.05 7.26 -8.40
N VAL A 239 29.69 7.49 -7.14
CA VAL A 239 30.42 6.96 -5.98
C VAL A 239 30.36 5.43 -5.93
N TRP A 240 29.18 4.84 -6.09
CA TRP A 240 29.01 3.39 -6.04
C TRP A 240 29.64 2.67 -7.24
N THR A 241 29.59 3.27 -8.43
CA THR A 241 30.24 2.70 -9.62
C THR A 241 31.77 2.75 -9.53
N ASP A 242 32.34 3.79 -8.92
CA ASP A 242 33.78 3.82 -8.61
C ASP A 242 34.15 2.75 -7.57
N GLU A 243 33.31 2.53 -6.55
CA GLU A 243 33.50 1.44 -5.59
C GLU A 243 33.43 0.06 -6.24
N LEU A 244 32.41 -0.20 -7.06
CA LEU A 244 32.26 -1.44 -7.83
C LEU A 244 33.40 -1.69 -8.83
N SER A 245 34.10 -0.63 -9.27
CA SER A 245 35.30 -0.80 -10.10
C SER A 245 36.49 -1.38 -9.31
N ARG A 246 36.51 -1.19 -7.99
CA ARG A 246 37.53 -1.72 -7.07
C ARG A 246 37.13 -3.09 -6.53
N ASP A 247 35.86 -3.26 -6.16
CA ASP A 247 35.28 -4.54 -5.74
C ASP A 247 34.05 -4.91 -6.60
N PRO A 248 34.26 -5.64 -7.70
CA PRO A 248 33.16 -6.05 -8.57
C PRO A 248 32.26 -7.16 -7.98
N ALA A 249 32.59 -7.71 -6.81
CA ALA A 249 31.85 -8.84 -6.24
C ALA A 249 30.65 -8.44 -5.38
N ASP A 250 30.49 -7.15 -5.07
CA ASP A 250 29.35 -6.68 -4.27
C ASP A 250 28.05 -6.65 -5.09
N LEU A 251 27.27 -7.72 -4.98
CA LEU A 251 25.97 -7.87 -5.66
C LEU A 251 24.91 -6.92 -5.10
N SER A 252 24.94 -6.61 -3.79
CA SER A 252 24.02 -5.65 -3.18
C SER A 252 24.19 -4.27 -3.80
N LEU A 253 25.44 -3.86 -4.04
CA LEU A 253 25.72 -2.56 -4.63
C LEU A 253 25.36 -2.50 -6.13
N HIS A 254 25.44 -3.62 -6.86
CA HIS A 254 24.88 -3.71 -8.21
C HIS A 254 23.36 -3.50 -8.21
N VAL A 255 22.65 -4.12 -7.26
CA VAL A 255 21.20 -3.95 -7.09
C VAL A 255 20.87 -2.51 -6.71
N ASP A 256 21.57 -1.91 -5.74
CA ASP A 256 21.37 -0.52 -5.33
C ASP A 256 21.53 0.47 -6.50
N VAL A 257 22.53 0.27 -7.37
CA VAL A 257 22.73 1.08 -8.58
C VAL A 257 21.57 0.87 -9.56
N ALA A 258 21.16 -0.38 -9.81
CA ALA A 258 20.06 -0.70 -10.71
C ALA A 258 18.74 -0.06 -10.26
N GLU A 259 18.39 -0.22 -8.98
CA GLU A 259 17.20 0.36 -8.37
C GLU A 259 17.21 1.89 -8.38
N LEU A 260 18.36 2.51 -8.11
CA LEU A 260 18.46 3.97 -8.13
C LEU A 260 18.26 4.54 -9.54
N TYR A 261 18.74 3.85 -10.57
CA TYR A 261 18.42 4.19 -11.96
C TYR A 261 16.90 4.09 -12.23
N ALA A 262 16.25 2.99 -11.82
CA ALA A 262 14.81 2.82 -12.00
C ALA A 262 13.98 3.86 -11.22
N ALA A 263 14.31 4.11 -9.96
CA ALA A 263 13.64 5.11 -9.11
C ALA A 263 13.79 6.54 -9.64
N THR A 264 14.81 6.81 -10.46
CA THR A 264 15.04 8.12 -11.11
C THR A 264 14.53 8.17 -12.55
N GLY A 265 13.72 7.20 -12.97
CA GLY A 265 13.06 7.18 -14.28
C GLY A 265 13.98 6.80 -15.44
N ARG A 266 15.11 6.13 -15.17
CA ARG A 266 16.08 5.66 -16.17
C ARG A 266 16.36 4.15 -16.04
N PRO A 267 15.33 3.29 -15.94
CA PRO A 267 15.50 1.86 -15.65
C PRO A 267 16.35 1.13 -16.71
N GLU A 268 16.38 1.61 -17.95
CA GLU A 268 17.20 1.07 -19.04
C GLU A 268 18.70 1.16 -18.75
N LEU A 269 19.15 2.16 -17.98
CA LEU A 269 20.54 2.26 -17.53
C LEU A 269 20.84 1.35 -16.34
N GLY A 270 19.81 1.00 -15.56
CA GLY A 270 19.90 0.09 -14.42
C GLY A 270 19.89 -1.38 -14.81
N LEU A 271 19.19 -1.75 -15.88
CA LEU A 271 19.02 -3.14 -16.32
C LEU A 271 20.36 -3.90 -16.48
N PRO A 272 21.41 -3.35 -17.13
CA PRO A 272 22.69 -4.04 -17.24
C PRO A 272 23.37 -4.33 -15.89
N TRP A 273 23.08 -3.55 -14.84
CA TRP A 273 23.61 -3.79 -13.49
C TRP A 273 22.93 -4.97 -12.82
N ALA A 274 21.59 -5.04 -12.89
CA ALA A 274 20.83 -6.19 -12.39
C ALA A 274 21.19 -7.49 -13.15
N GLU A 275 21.35 -7.42 -14.48
CA GLU A 275 21.75 -8.57 -15.29
C GLU A 275 23.15 -9.07 -14.94
N LYS A 276 24.11 -8.17 -14.68
CA LYS A 276 25.44 -8.54 -14.19
C LYS A 276 25.37 -9.23 -12.83
N ALA A 277 24.55 -8.73 -11.91
CA ALA A 277 24.41 -9.31 -10.58
C ALA A 277 23.86 -10.74 -10.64
N VAL A 278 22.80 -10.96 -11.43
CA VAL A 278 22.23 -12.30 -11.66
C VAL A 278 23.22 -13.23 -12.38
N ALA A 279 23.97 -12.71 -13.36
CA ALA A 279 24.98 -13.51 -14.07
C ALA A 279 26.16 -13.92 -13.17
N ALA A 280 26.47 -13.14 -12.14
CA ALA A 280 27.51 -13.44 -11.17
C ALA A 280 27.05 -14.52 -10.16
N ASP A 281 25.87 -14.35 -9.56
CA ASP A 281 25.27 -15.36 -8.67
C ASP A 281 23.74 -15.25 -8.59
N ALA A 282 23.03 -16.06 -9.37
CA ALA A 282 21.57 -16.09 -9.34
C ALA A 282 20.97 -16.69 -8.05
N SER A 283 21.78 -17.27 -7.16
CA SER A 283 21.32 -17.80 -5.87
C SER A 283 21.28 -16.75 -4.76
N ASP A 284 21.90 -15.57 -4.97
CA ASP A 284 21.78 -14.45 -4.06
C ASP A 284 20.31 -13.97 -4.00
N PRO A 285 19.73 -13.80 -2.79
CA PRO A 285 18.32 -13.47 -2.62
C PRO A 285 17.92 -12.10 -3.19
N LEU A 286 18.86 -11.17 -3.39
CA LEU A 286 18.53 -9.84 -3.88
C LEU A 286 18.41 -9.79 -5.40
N VAL A 287 19.22 -10.57 -6.12
CA VAL A 287 19.49 -10.25 -7.53
C VAL A 287 18.36 -10.63 -8.49
N VAL A 288 17.72 -11.79 -8.30
CA VAL A 288 16.63 -12.26 -9.19
C VAL A 288 15.36 -11.39 -9.02
N PRO A 289 14.88 -11.12 -7.79
CA PRO A 289 13.75 -10.21 -7.61
C PRO A 289 14.02 -8.81 -8.13
N ALA A 290 15.23 -8.27 -7.89
CA ALA A 290 15.64 -6.97 -8.42
C ALA A 290 15.55 -6.96 -9.95
N LEU A 291 16.08 -7.98 -10.64
CA LEU A 291 16.03 -8.06 -12.09
C LEU A 291 14.59 -8.02 -12.63
N PHE A 292 13.65 -8.74 -12.01
CA PHE A 292 12.24 -8.69 -12.42
C PHE A 292 11.64 -7.29 -12.23
N GLY A 293 11.88 -6.64 -11.09
CA GLY A 293 11.41 -5.26 -10.85
C GLY A 293 11.99 -4.24 -11.83
N ILE A 294 13.29 -4.36 -12.15
CA ILE A 294 13.95 -3.48 -13.12
C ILE A 294 13.43 -3.72 -14.53
N ARG A 295 13.29 -4.98 -14.97
CA ARG A 295 12.71 -5.30 -16.29
C ARG A 295 11.30 -4.74 -16.43
N PHE A 296 10.47 -4.93 -15.41
CA PHE A 296 9.15 -4.33 -15.37
C PHE A 296 9.18 -2.80 -15.47
N SER A 297 10.15 -2.16 -14.80
CA SER A 297 10.30 -0.71 -14.89
C SER A 297 10.66 -0.26 -16.30
N VAL A 298 11.41 -1.07 -17.07
CA VAL A 298 11.80 -0.77 -18.46
C VAL A 298 10.62 -0.87 -19.43
N ASP A 299 9.88 -1.97 -19.44
CA ASP A 299 8.91 -2.29 -20.50
C ASP A 299 7.45 -2.32 -20.05
N GLN A 300 7.19 -2.28 -18.74
CA GLN A 300 5.86 -2.39 -18.12
C GLN A 300 5.14 -3.72 -18.43
N ASP A 301 5.88 -4.77 -18.83
CA ASP A 301 5.32 -6.08 -19.15
C ASP A 301 4.94 -6.85 -17.87
N PRO A 302 3.65 -7.14 -17.63
CA PRO A 302 3.19 -7.87 -16.44
C PRO A 302 3.79 -9.27 -16.31
N ALA A 303 4.39 -9.84 -17.37
CA ALA A 303 5.14 -11.10 -17.30
C ALA A 303 6.24 -11.07 -16.23
N HIS A 304 6.89 -9.92 -16.01
CA HIS A 304 7.93 -9.77 -14.99
C HIS A 304 7.36 -9.84 -13.56
N LEU A 305 6.17 -9.26 -13.33
CA LEU A 305 5.48 -9.36 -12.04
C LEU A 305 4.97 -10.77 -11.78
N LEU A 306 4.48 -11.45 -12.83
CA LEU A 306 4.10 -12.86 -12.71
C LEU A 306 5.31 -13.74 -12.41
N ALA A 307 6.46 -13.51 -13.05
CA ALA A 307 7.69 -14.24 -12.75
C ALA A 307 8.15 -14.03 -11.29
N LEU A 308 7.98 -12.81 -10.77
CA LEU A 308 8.24 -12.50 -9.37
C LEU A 308 7.24 -13.19 -8.42
N ALA A 309 5.96 -13.28 -8.80
CA ALA A 309 4.96 -14.05 -8.05
C ALA A 309 5.26 -15.56 -8.07
N ASP A 310 5.70 -16.10 -9.21
CA ASP A 310 6.16 -17.50 -9.32
C ASP A 310 7.38 -17.77 -8.44
N HIS A 311 8.32 -16.81 -8.36
CA HIS A 311 9.44 -16.89 -7.44
C HIS A 311 8.98 -16.93 -5.97
N LEU A 312 8.02 -16.09 -5.57
CA LEU A 312 7.45 -16.09 -4.22
C LEU A 312 6.68 -17.38 -3.90
N ARG A 313 6.04 -18.00 -4.89
CA ARG A 313 5.41 -19.32 -4.73
C ARG A 313 6.44 -20.41 -4.38
N GLU A 314 7.64 -20.32 -4.93
CA GLU A 314 8.75 -21.24 -4.65
C GLU A 314 9.53 -20.86 -3.38
N HIS A 315 9.50 -19.58 -3.00
CA HIS A 315 10.17 -19.01 -1.82
C HIS A 315 9.25 -18.08 -1.00
N PRO A 316 8.25 -18.63 -0.27
CA PRO A 316 7.20 -17.82 0.37
C PRO A 316 7.72 -16.81 1.42
N ASP A 317 8.80 -17.14 2.11
CA ASP A 317 9.37 -16.31 3.18
C ASP A 317 10.33 -15.21 2.65
N HIS A 318 10.42 -15.02 1.33
CA HIS A 318 11.35 -14.07 0.73
C HIS A 318 10.89 -12.61 0.84
N GLY A 319 11.22 -11.96 1.96
CA GLY A 319 10.78 -10.59 2.28
C GLY A 319 11.11 -9.53 1.21
N TYR A 320 12.32 -9.55 0.64
CA TYR A 320 12.71 -8.58 -0.40
C TYR A 320 11.89 -8.74 -1.70
N ALA A 321 11.71 -9.97 -2.20
CA ALA A 321 10.86 -10.24 -3.36
C ALA A 321 9.40 -9.78 -3.15
N SER A 322 8.85 -9.99 -1.95
CA SER A 322 7.52 -9.50 -1.59
C SER A 322 7.45 -7.96 -1.65
N THR A 323 8.49 -7.29 -1.17
CA THR A 323 8.61 -5.82 -1.22
C THR A 323 8.66 -5.30 -2.65
N VAL A 324 9.48 -5.91 -3.51
CA VAL A 324 9.58 -5.53 -4.94
C VAL A 324 8.24 -5.73 -5.65
N LEU A 325 7.55 -6.85 -5.40
CA LEU A 325 6.24 -7.11 -6.00
C LEU A 325 5.21 -6.07 -5.54
N ALA A 326 5.19 -5.76 -4.25
CA ALA A 326 4.27 -4.77 -3.70
C ALA A 326 4.53 -3.37 -4.25
N GLN A 327 5.80 -2.96 -4.34
CA GLN A 327 6.21 -1.69 -4.92
C GLN A 327 5.70 -1.53 -6.36
N HIS A 328 5.87 -2.56 -7.19
CA HIS A 328 5.46 -2.50 -8.61
C HIS A 328 3.97 -2.78 -8.85
N SER A 329 3.28 -3.40 -7.90
CA SER A 329 1.82 -3.57 -7.90
C SER A 329 1.09 -2.28 -7.50
N SER A 330 1.70 -1.46 -6.64
CA SER A 330 1.10 -0.25 -6.09
C SER A 330 0.55 0.70 -7.17
N GLY A 331 -0.64 1.25 -6.91
CA GLY A 331 -1.34 2.17 -7.81
C GLY A 331 -1.94 1.52 -9.07
N ARG A 332 -1.81 0.20 -9.26
CA ARG A 332 -2.43 -0.51 -10.38
C ARG A 332 -3.76 -1.13 -9.95
N PRO A 333 -4.85 -0.90 -10.72
CA PRO A 333 -6.11 -1.59 -10.49
C PRO A 333 -5.89 -3.08 -10.32
N TRP A 334 -6.55 -3.68 -9.34
CA TRP A 334 -6.60 -5.12 -9.07
C TRP A 334 -5.30 -5.76 -8.59
N LEU A 335 -4.12 -5.25 -8.96
CA LEU A 335 -2.85 -5.74 -8.43
C LEU A 335 -2.60 -5.28 -6.99
N ALA A 336 -3.04 -4.07 -6.61
CA ALA A 336 -2.86 -3.53 -5.25
C ALA A 336 -4.14 -2.98 -4.60
N GLY A 337 -5.31 -3.25 -5.17
CA GLY A 337 -6.58 -2.82 -4.58
C GLY A 337 -7.75 -2.79 -5.56
N VAL A 338 -8.94 -2.53 -5.02
CA VAL A 338 -10.15 -2.28 -5.82
C VAL A 338 -10.14 -0.86 -6.38
N SER A 339 -10.69 -0.68 -7.57
CA SER A 339 -10.90 0.65 -8.16
C SER A 339 -12.27 1.24 -7.77
N PRO A 340 -12.40 2.58 -7.67
CA PRO A 340 -13.69 3.25 -7.47
C PRO A 340 -14.70 2.90 -8.56
N ALA A 341 -15.98 2.83 -8.20
CA ALA A 341 -17.04 2.56 -9.17
C ALA A 341 -17.36 3.80 -10.03
N ARG A 342 -17.81 3.57 -11.26
CA ARG A 342 -17.92 4.60 -12.32
C ARG A 342 -19.36 5.02 -12.64
N GLU A 343 -20.32 4.22 -12.20
CA GLU A 343 -21.75 4.40 -12.44
C GLU A 343 -22.25 5.78 -12.00
N ALA A 344 -23.26 6.31 -12.71
CA ALA A 344 -23.82 7.62 -12.39
C ALA A 344 -24.48 7.62 -11.01
N THR A 345 -25.10 6.52 -10.59
CA THR A 345 -25.66 6.36 -9.24
C THR A 345 -24.58 6.49 -8.17
N THR A 346 -23.41 5.87 -8.35
CA THR A 346 -22.28 6.00 -7.41
C THR A 346 -21.69 7.41 -7.42
N ASN A 347 -21.62 8.06 -8.58
CA ASN A 347 -21.20 9.45 -8.68
C ASN A 347 -22.16 10.38 -7.91
N ALA A 348 -23.46 10.18 -8.03
CA ALA A 348 -24.47 10.91 -7.27
C ALA A 348 -24.35 10.65 -5.76
N LEU A 349 -24.18 9.39 -5.36
CA LEU A 349 -23.95 9.00 -3.96
C LEU A 349 -22.79 9.79 -3.33
N ARG A 350 -21.64 9.86 -4.01
CA ARG A 350 -20.48 10.64 -3.52
C ARG A 350 -20.78 12.14 -3.42
N GLN A 351 -21.62 12.70 -4.29
CA GLN A 351 -22.05 14.10 -4.19
C GLN A 351 -22.96 14.31 -2.98
N PHE A 352 -23.89 13.39 -2.71
CA PHE A 352 -24.77 13.45 -1.54
C PHE A 352 -23.99 13.38 -0.23
N LEU A 353 -23.03 12.46 -0.12
CA LEU A 353 -22.20 12.31 1.07
C LEU A 353 -21.32 13.54 1.37
N ARG A 354 -20.93 14.31 0.34
CA ARG A 354 -20.18 15.57 0.52
C ARG A 354 -21.07 16.75 0.91
N SER A 355 -22.39 16.62 0.78
CA SER A 355 -23.32 17.68 1.11
C SER A 355 -23.61 17.67 2.62
N PRO A 356 -23.31 18.76 3.36
CA PRO A 356 -23.53 18.80 4.81
C PRO A 356 -25.03 18.76 5.19
N ASP A 357 -25.92 19.08 4.25
CA ASP A 357 -27.36 19.15 4.47
C ASP A 357 -28.07 17.81 4.23
N ILE A 358 -27.36 16.80 3.69
CA ILE A 358 -27.95 15.51 3.30
C ILE A 358 -27.47 14.43 4.26
N GLY A 359 -28.41 13.90 5.05
CA GLY A 359 -28.21 12.77 5.96
C GLY A 359 -28.98 11.50 5.54
N PRO A 360 -28.71 10.34 6.17
CA PRO A 360 -29.22 9.02 5.76
C PRO A 360 -30.75 8.92 5.65
N ASP A 361 -31.49 9.70 6.45
CA ASP A 361 -32.95 9.67 6.49
C ASP A 361 -33.62 10.42 5.32
N HIS A 362 -32.86 11.17 4.52
CA HIS A 362 -33.40 11.96 3.43
C HIS A 362 -33.99 11.09 2.32
N ARG A 363 -35.13 11.53 1.77
CA ARG A 363 -35.70 10.98 0.53
C ARG A 363 -35.02 11.63 -0.65
N LEU A 364 -34.16 10.86 -1.31
CA LEU A 364 -33.44 11.27 -2.52
C LEU A 364 -34.13 10.63 -3.73
N SER A 365 -34.17 11.34 -4.86
CA SER A 365 -34.63 10.77 -6.13
C SER A 365 -33.46 10.80 -7.12
N VAL A 366 -33.06 9.61 -7.57
CA VAL A 366 -32.00 9.43 -8.55
C VAL A 366 -32.61 8.83 -9.80
N VAL A 367 -32.47 9.54 -10.91
CA VAL A 367 -32.97 9.09 -12.22
C VAL A 367 -31.79 8.96 -13.15
N THR A 368 -31.56 7.77 -13.69
CA THR A 368 -30.48 7.52 -14.66
C THR A 368 -31.05 7.17 -16.03
N SER A 369 -30.24 7.37 -17.07
CA SER A 369 -30.65 7.17 -18.47
C SER A 369 -30.87 5.70 -18.83
N ALA A 370 -30.18 4.79 -18.16
CA ALA A 370 -30.20 3.35 -18.43
C ALA A 370 -30.00 2.56 -17.13
N VAL A 371 -30.43 1.29 -17.14
CA VAL A 371 -30.14 0.33 -16.05
C VAL A 371 -28.63 0.24 -15.80
N GLU A 372 -28.24 0.37 -14.53
CA GLU A 372 -26.86 0.26 -14.06
C GLU A 372 -26.63 -1.05 -13.27
N ALA A 373 -25.39 -1.29 -12.86
CA ALA A 373 -25.01 -2.42 -12.02
C ALA A 373 -25.86 -2.49 -10.73
N PRO A 374 -26.45 -3.66 -10.38
CA PRO A 374 -27.20 -3.83 -9.14
C PRO A 374 -26.44 -3.44 -7.88
N SER A 375 -25.12 -3.68 -7.84
CA SER A 375 -24.28 -3.30 -6.70
C SER A 375 -24.19 -1.79 -6.48
N SER A 376 -24.28 -1.00 -7.56
CA SER A 376 -24.34 0.46 -7.51
C SER A 376 -25.63 0.94 -6.83
N ALA A 377 -26.77 0.41 -7.25
CA ALA A 377 -28.08 0.69 -6.65
C ALA A 377 -28.13 0.24 -5.18
N LEU A 378 -27.62 -0.97 -4.88
CA LEU A 378 -27.52 -1.50 -3.53
C LEU A 378 -26.71 -0.56 -2.62
N THR A 379 -25.59 -0.03 -3.11
CA THR A 379 -24.70 0.81 -2.31
C THR A 379 -25.35 2.16 -1.98
N LEU A 380 -26.08 2.74 -2.94
CA LEU A 380 -26.90 3.94 -2.67
C LEU A 380 -27.96 3.65 -1.59
N LEU A 381 -28.70 2.54 -1.72
CA LEU A 381 -29.78 2.20 -0.79
C LEU A 381 -29.27 1.80 0.61
N GLN A 382 -28.04 1.28 0.71
CA GLN A 382 -27.40 1.03 2.01
C GLN A 382 -27.04 2.33 2.73
N ALA A 383 -26.61 3.37 1.99
CA ALA A 383 -26.31 4.68 2.55
C ALA A 383 -27.56 5.55 2.79
N PHE A 384 -28.56 5.43 1.92
CA PHE A 384 -29.80 6.19 1.93
C PHE A 384 -31.00 5.26 1.72
N PRO A 385 -31.50 4.61 2.79
CA PRO A 385 -32.58 3.60 2.68
C PRO A 385 -33.89 4.13 2.09
N ASN A 386 -34.11 5.44 2.16
CA ASN A 386 -35.30 6.11 1.65
C ASN A 386 -35.13 6.68 0.23
N ALA A 387 -34.01 6.40 -0.44
CA ALA A 387 -33.77 6.83 -1.80
C ALA A 387 -34.65 6.06 -2.81
N GLU A 388 -35.13 6.77 -3.83
CA GLU A 388 -35.87 6.20 -4.95
C GLU A 388 -34.98 6.25 -6.20
N LEU A 389 -34.82 5.09 -6.85
CA LEU A 389 -33.99 4.94 -8.05
C LEU A 389 -34.87 4.57 -9.25
N GLU A 390 -34.78 5.36 -10.31
CA GLU A 390 -35.52 5.15 -11.56
C GLU A 390 -34.56 5.00 -12.75
N PHE A 391 -34.75 3.93 -13.52
CA PHE A 391 -34.01 3.66 -14.75
C PHE A 391 -34.91 3.89 -15.97
N ARG A 392 -34.56 4.88 -16.83
CA ARG A 392 -35.41 5.26 -17.97
C ARG A 392 -35.48 4.22 -19.07
N SER A 393 -34.43 3.41 -19.25
CA SER A 393 -34.34 2.47 -20.35
C SER A 393 -33.53 1.22 -20.00
N ILE A 394 -33.77 0.14 -20.74
CA ILE A 394 -32.91 -1.04 -20.76
C ILE A 394 -32.19 -1.01 -22.11
N PRO A 395 -30.88 -0.72 -22.13
CA PRO A 395 -30.15 -0.57 -23.39
C PRO A 395 -29.88 -1.94 -24.01
N ARG A 396 -29.47 -1.96 -25.29
CA ARG A 396 -29.06 -3.19 -25.99
C ARG A 396 -27.57 -3.11 -26.33
N PRO A 397 -26.80 -4.21 -26.20
CA PRO A 397 -27.15 -5.50 -25.58
C PRO A 397 -27.58 -5.37 -24.11
N ASP A 398 -28.52 -6.21 -23.67
CA ASP A 398 -29.17 -6.10 -22.36
C ASP A 398 -28.20 -6.46 -21.22
N PRO A 399 -27.79 -5.49 -20.35
CA PRO A 399 -26.79 -5.73 -19.29
C PRO A 399 -27.28 -6.70 -18.21
N ARG A 400 -28.59 -6.97 -18.17
CA ARG A 400 -29.22 -7.84 -17.16
C ARG A 400 -29.12 -9.32 -17.50
N GLN A 401 -28.74 -9.64 -18.73
CA GLN A 401 -28.65 -11.01 -19.20
C GLN A 401 -27.22 -11.53 -18.99
N PRO A 402 -27.05 -12.79 -18.56
CA PRO A 402 -25.74 -13.39 -18.50
C PRO A 402 -25.20 -13.63 -19.93
N LEU A 403 -23.88 -13.60 -20.09
CA LEU A 403 -23.21 -13.82 -21.37
C LEU A 403 -23.39 -15.26 -21.87
N SER A 404 -23.46 -16.21 -20.93
CA SER A 404 -23.73 -17.63 -21.16
C SER A 404 -24.69 -18.18 -20.10
N PRO A 405 -25.29 -19.38 -20.28
CA PRO A 405 -26.15 -19.96 -19.26
C PRO A 405 -25.41 -20.24 -17.95
N VAL A 406 -25.84 -19.60 -16.87
CA VAL A 406 -25.24 -19.73 -15.52
C VAL A 406 -26.18 -20.46 -14.55
N THR A 407 -25.61 -21.24 -13.62
CA THR A 407 -26.36 -21.95 -12.57
C THR A 407 -26.46 -21.13 -11.29
N THR A 408 -25.41 -20.39 -10.94
CA THR A 408 -25.36 -19.47 -9.81
C THR A 408 -25.86 -18.09 -10.24
N ARG A 409 -26.87 -17.56 -9.56
CA ARG A 409 -27.45 -16.24 -9.85
C ARG A 409 -27.52 -15.40 -8.59
N ILE A 410 -26.89 -14.23 -8.61
CA ILE A 410 -26.92 -13.26 -7.51
C ILE A 410 -28.15 -12.36 -7.57
N TRP A 411 -28.59 -12.01 -8.78
CA TRP A 411 -29.68 -11.08 -9.02
C TRP A 411 -30.81 -11.71 -9.82
N ARG A 412 -32.05 -11.35 -9.48
CA ARG A 412 -33.25 -11.61 -10.25
C ARG A 412 -33.87 -10.26 -10.64
N TYR A 413 -34.12 -10.07 -11.93
CA TYR A 413 -34.70 -8.82 -12.42
C TYR A 413 -36.23 -8.88 -12.49
N ARG A 414 -36.88 -7.82 -11.99
CA ARG A 414 -38.30 -7.51 -12.21
C ARG A 414 -38.39 -6.18 -12.93
N GLY A 415 -38.54 -6.22 -14.27
CA GLY A 415 -38.37 -5.01 -15.08
C GLY A 415 -36.92 -4.52 -14.98
N SER A 416 -36.72 -3.23 -14.68
CA SER A 416 -35.40 -2.63 -14.48
C SER A 416 -34.82 -2.83 -13.07
N VAL A 417 -35.61 -3.35 -12.12
CA VAL A 417 -35.19 -3.50 -10.72
C VAL A 417 -34.53 -4.86 -10.50
N ALA A 418 -33.36 -4.87 -9.86
CA ALA A 418 -32.68 -6.07 -9.41
C ALA A 418 -33.06 -6.40 -7.96
N GLU A 419 -33.43 -7.65 -7.70
CA GLU A 419 -33.67 -8.20 -6.37
C GLU A 419 -32.63 -9.31 -6.08
N PRO A 420 -32.12 -9.44 -4.84
CA PRO A 420 -31.26 -10.56 -4.48
C PRO A 420 -31.94 -11.92 -4.77
N ALA A 421 -31.26 -12.78 -5.53
CA ALA A 421 -31.69 -14.15 -5.81
C ALA A 421 -31.11 -15.17 -4.82
N VAL A 422 -30.25 -14.71 -3.90
CA VAL A 422 -29.61 -15.46 -2.83
C VAL A 422 -30.15 -15.01 -1.46
N PRO A 423 -30.22 -15.91 -0.46
CA PRO A 423 -30.61 -15.53 0.89
C PRO A 423 -29.58 -14.59 1.54
N ALA A 424 -30.02 -13.87 2.58
CA ALA A 424 -29.09 -13.12 3.42
C ALA A 424 -28.12 -14.09 4.12
N PRO A 425 -26.83 -13.74 4.22
CA PRO A 425 -25.82 -14.59 4.84
C PRO A 425 -25.98 -14.65 6.36
N SER A 426 -25.38 -15.67 6.99
CA SER A 426 -25.30 -15.74 8.44
C SER A 426 -24.54 -14.55 9.05
N ALA A 427 -24.91 -14.15 10.27
CA ALA A 427 -24.22 -13.06 10.98
C ALA A 427 -22.72 -13.37 11.19
N GLN A 428 -22.37 -14.64 11.37
CA GLN A 428 -20.99 -15.10 11.47
C GLN A 428 -20.23 -14.89 10.15
N ALA A 429 -20.84 -15.20 9.01
CA ALA A 429 -20.23 -14.96 7.69
C ALA A 429 -20.06 -13.47 7.41
N GLN A 430 -21.05 -12.64 7.76
CA GLN A 430 -20.95 -11.18 7.65
C GLN A 430 -19.76 -10.65 8.45
N GLU A 431 -19.58 -11.11 9.69
CA GLU A 431 -18.46 -10.67 10.51
C GLU A 431 -17.12 -11.20 10.02
N ALA A 432 -17.06 -12.44 9.55
CA ALA A 432 -15.85 -13.01 8.97
C ALA A 432 -15.39 -12.21 7.74
N VAL A 433 -16.30 -11.90 6.81
CA VAL A 433 -15.96 -11.07 5.64
C VAL A 433 -15.63 -9.64 6.05
N ARG A 434 -16.38 -9.04 6.98
CA ARG A 434 -16.08 -7.69 7.51
C ARG A 434 -14.67 -7.63 8.09
N ALA A 435 -14.23 -8.67 8.80
CA ALA A 435 -12.92 -8.74 9.41
C ALA A 435 -11.78 -8.97 8.41
N VAL A 436 -12.05 -9.51 7.22
CA VAL A 436 -11.04 -9.85 6.20
C VAL A 436 -11.01 -8.85 5.03
N ALA A 437 -12.11 -8.16 4.73
CA ALA A 437 -12.17 -7.28 3.57
C ALA A 437 -11.23 -6.07 3.71
N GLU A 438 -10.41 -5.86 2.69
CA GLU A 438 -9.50 -4.72 2.53
C GLU A 438 -9.70 -4.11 1.13
N TYR A 439 -9.71 -2.78 1.00
CA TYR A 439 -9.84 -2.14 -0.32
C TYR A 439 -8.49 -1.99 -1.03
N ALA A 440 -7.38 -2.09 -0.29
CA ALA A 440 -6.02 -2.01 -0.79
C ALA A 440 -5.18 -3.12 -0.15
N TRP A 441 -4.28 -3.71 -0.93
CA TRP A 441 -3.44 -4.82 -0.52
C TRP A 441 -2.05 -4.70 -1.16
N PRO A 442 -1.00 -5.33 -0.59
CA PRO A 442 0.35 -5.21 -1.12
C PRO A 442 0.50 -5.76 -2.54
N SER A 443 -0.05 -6.95 -2.80
CA SER A 443 0.03 -7.64 -4.09
C SER A 443 -1.13 -8.62 -4.24
N LEU A 444 -1.41 -9.06 -5.47
CA LEU A 444 -2.49 -10.01 -5.74
C LEU A 444 -2.30 -11.36 -5.01
N PRO A 445 -1.10 -11.99 -4.98
CA PRO A 445 -0.87 -13.17 -4.14
C PRO A 445 -1.10 -12.91 -2.65
N ALA A 446 -0.69 -11.74 -2.13
CA ALA A 446 -0.93 -11.41 -0.73
C ALA A 446 -2.43 -11.29 -0.40
N ALA A 447 -3.24 -10.73 -1.30
CA ALA A 447 -4.70 -10.69 -1.14
C ALA A 447 -5.33 -12.09 -1.19
N TYR A 448 -4.85 -12.95 -2.10
CA TYR A 448 -5.27 -14.35 -2.18
C TYR A 448 -4.98 -15.09 -0.88
N ASP A 449 -3.75 -15.01 -0.37
CA ASP A 449 -3.36 -15.67 0.88
C ASP A 449 -4.13 -15.11 2.08
N HIS A 450 -4.34 -13.79 2.13
CA HIS A 450 -5.13 -13.15 3.17
C HIS A 450 -6.58 -13.66 3.21
N ALA A 451 -7.16 -13.97 2.04
CA ALA A 451 -8.52 -14.48 1.91
C ALA A 451 -8.69 -15.94 2.38
N VAL A 452 -7.62 -16.70 2.62
CA VAL A 452 -7.69 -18.09 3.13
C VAL A 452 -8.49 -18.19 4.44
N ARG A 453 -8.55 -17.10 5.22
CA ARG A 453 -9.34 -17.00 6.45
C ARG A 453 -10.85 -17.15 6.23
N LEU A 454 -11.31 -17.00 4.99
CA LEU A 454 -12.70 -17.20 4.58
C LEU A 454 -12.98 -18.62 4.09
N ALA A 455 -11.98 -19.50 3.97
CA ALA A 455 -12.14 -20.87 3.47
C ALA A 455 -13.08 -21.76 4.32
N THR A 456 -13.37 -21.34 5.56
CA THR A 456 -14.30 -22.03 6.46
C THR A 456 -15.73 -21.49 6.40
N VAL A 457 -15.94 -20.34 5.75
CA VAL A 457 -17.27 -19.73 5.57
C VAL A 457 -18.00 -20.47 4.44
N PRO A 458 -19.23 -20.98 4.61
CA PRO A 458 -19.89 -21.74 3.56
C PRO A 458 -20.02 -20.95 2.24
N PRO A 459 -19.81 -21.56 1.06
CA PRO A 459 -19.96 -20.86 -0.23
C PRO A 459 -21.32 -20.19 -0.41
N ALA A 460 -22.41 -20.79 0.11
CA ALA A 460 -23.73 -20.19 0.09
C ALA A 460 -23.82 -18.87 0.88
N ASP A 461 -23.11 -18.77 2.01
CA ASP A 461 -23.01 -17.53 2.80
C ASP A 461 -22.14 -16.51 2.07
N LEU A 462 -21.02 -16.92 1.47
CA LEU A 462 -20.17 -16.03 0.66
C LEU A 462 -20.95 -15.45 -0.53
N LEU A 463 -21.77 -16.26 -1.21
CA LEU A 463 -22.68 -15.79 -2.26
C LEU A 463 -23.74 -14.83 -1.71
N GLY A 464 -24.27 -15.08 -0.51
CA GLY A 464 -25.19 -14.18 0.17
C GLY A 464 -24.57 -12.81 0.44
N VAL A 465 -23.30 -12.77 0.86
CA VAL A 465 -22.55 -11.52 1.08
C VAL A 465 -22.43 -10.66 -0.18
N LEU A 466 -22.41 -11.25 -1.37
CA LEU A 466 -22.32 -10.50 -2.63
C LEU A 466 -23.53 -9.58 -2.88
N ALA A 467 -24.72 -9.98 -2.43
CA ALA A 467 -25.97 -9.21 -2.55
C ALA A 467 -26.43 -8.57 -1.22
N HIS A 468 -25.76 -8.90 -0.10
CA HIS A 468 -26.06 -8.40 1.24
C HIS A 468 -24.76 -8.06 1.98
N PRO A 469 -23.94 -7.13 1.45
CA PRO A 469 -22.63 -6.83 2.02
C PRO A 469 -22.78 -6.22 3.43
N PRO A 470 -21.98 -6.64 4.43
CA PRO A 470 -21.98 -6.00 5.74
C PRO A 470 -21.56 -4.54 5.64
N LEU A 471 -21.96 -3.72 6.61
CA LEU A 471 -21.41 -2.38 6.79
C LEU A 471 -19.92 -2.44 7.17
N PRO A 472 -19.14 -1.36 6.95
CA PRO A 472 -17.75 -1.28 7.37
C PRO A 472 -17.52 -1.59 8.85
N ARG A 473 -16.24 -1.81 9.21
CA ARG A 473 -15.80 -1.91 10.60
C ARG A 473 -16.11 -0.61 11.35
N GLU A 474 -16.35 -0.68 12.66
CA GLU A 474 -16.58 0.50 13.52
C GLU A 474 -15.27 1.14 14.01
N ASP A 475 -14.23 1.09 13.19
CA ASP A 475 -12.94 1.76 13.41
C ASP A 475 -12.84 3.06 12.60
N ASP A 476 -11.75 3.81 12.76
CA ASP A 476 -11.55 5.08 12.06
C ASP A 476 -11.59 4.90 10.54
N GLN A 477 -10.95 3.84 10.02
CA GLN A 477 -10.88 3.56 8.60
C GLN A 477 -12.27 3.22 8.02
N GLY A 478 -13.04 2.38 8.71
CA GLY A 478 -14.39 2.02 8.33
C GLY A 478 -15.36 3.19 8.37
N ARG A 479 -15.24 4.08 9.37
CA ARG A 479 -15.98 5.35 9.40
C ARG A 479 -15.65 6.25 8.22
N VAL A 480 -14.37 6.38 7.88
CA VAL A 480 -13.92 7.16 6.73
C VAL A 480 -14.46 6.58 5.42
N LEU A 481 -14.43 5.25 5.25
CA LEU A 481 -14.99 4.59 4.07
C LEU A 481 -16.51 4.78 3.97
N ALA A 482 -17.25 4.55 5.06
CA ALA A 482 -18.69 4.75 5.09
C ALA A 482 -19.09 6.20 4.70
N ALA A 483 -18.34 7.18 5.20
CA ALA A 483 -18.63 8.59 4.97
C ALA A 483 -18.20 9.10 3.58
N ASN A 484 -17.16 8.53 2.97
CA ASN A 484 -16.54 9.13 1.77
C ASN A 484 -16.56 8.23 0.53
N ALA A 485 -16.51 6.91 0.70
CA ALA A 485 -16.35 5.94 -0.39
C ALA A 485 -16.98 4.57 -0.06
N PRO A 486 -18.31 4.52 0.20
CA PRO A 486 -18.98 3.25 0.50
C PRO A 486 -18.92 2.24 -0.65
N ASP A 487 -18.75 2.71 -1.89
CA ASP A 487 -18.56 1.85 -3.07
C ASP A 487 -17.25 1.07 -3.02
N LEU A 488 -16.16 1.67 -2.53
CA LEU A 488 -14.90 0.95 -2.33
C LEU A 488 -15.06 -0.19 -1.31
N TRP A 489 -15.84 0.05 -0.25
CA TRP A 489 -16.10 -0.99 0.75
C TRP A 489 -16.90 -2.16 0.17
N VAL A 490 -18.02 -1.88 -0.51
CA VAL A 490 -18.85 -2.94 -1.11
C VAL A 490 -18.03 -3.74 -2.14
N ARG A 491 -17.22 -3.08 -2.96
CA ARG A 491 -16.34 -3.75 -3.93
C ARG A 491 -15.26 -4.59 -3.24
N ALA A 492 -14.68 -4.11 -2.13
CA ALA A 492 -13.74 -4.89 -1.31
C ALA A 492 -14.40 -6.14 -0.72
N VAL A 493 -15.60 -6.01 -0.16
CA VAL A 493 -16.39 -7.13 0.36
C VAL A 493 -16.66 -8.17 -0.72
N GLN A 494 -17.14 -7.74 -1.88
CA GLN A 494 -17.44 -8.65 -2.99
C GLN A 494 -16.18 -9.35 -3.51
N THR A 495 -15.07 -8.61 -3.58
CA THR A 495 -13.76 -9.13 -3.94
C THR A 495 -13.30 -10.23 -2.98
N PHE A 496 -13.31 -9.96 -1.68
CA PHE A 496 -12.87 -10.91 -0.68
C PHE A 496 -13.84 -12.10 -0.52
N ALA A 497 -15.13 -11.93 -0.78
CA ALA A 497 -16.06 -13.05 -0.87
C ALA A 497 -15.72 -13.98 -2.05
N CYS A 498 -15.41 -13.43 -3.24
CA CYS A 498 -14.96 -14.21 -4.39
C CYS A 498 -13.59 -14.88 -4.17
N LEU A 499 -12.63 -14.18 -3.55
CA LEU A 499 -11.35 -14.78 -3.14
C LEU A 499 -11.56 -15.89 -2.09
N GLY A 500 -12.49 -15.70 -1.16
CA GLY A 500 -12.91 -16.74 -0.22
C GLY A 500 -13.43 -17.98 -0.94
N ILE A 501 -14.33 -17.81 -1.92
CA ILE A 501 -14.85 -18.89 -2.79
C ILE A 501 -13.69 -19.65 -3.46
N ALA A 502 -12.66 -18.95 -3.92
CA ALA A 502 -11.49 -19.55 -4.56
C ALA A 502 -10.70 -20.54 -3.66
N HIS A 503 -10.83 -20.42 -2.33
CA HIS A 503 -10.20 -21.32 -1.36
C HIS A 503 -11.05 -22.56 -1.00
N HIS A 504 -12.24 -22.73 -1.57
CA HIS A 504 -13.08 -23.91 -1.27
C HIS A 504 -12.76 -25.12 -2.15
N GLY A 505 -12.64 -26.29 -1.52
CA GLY A 505 -12.47 -27.56 -2.24
C GLY A 505 -11.16 -27.64 -3.01
N THR A 506 -10.08 -27.08 -2.47
CA THR A 506 -8.74 -27.00 -3.08
C THR A 506 -8.10 -28.35 -3.33
N ASP A 507 -8.56 -29.41 -2.66
CA ASP A 507 -8.02 -30.78 -2.76
C ASP A 507 -8.40 -31.49 -4.08
N GLY A 508 -9.42 -30.97 -4.78
CA GLY A 508 -9.92 -31.54 -6.04
C GLY A 508 -9.31 -30.90 -7.30
N PRO A 509 -9.41 -31.56 -8.46
CA PRO A 509 -8.94 -31.01 -9.72
C PRO A 509 -9.69 -29.73 -10.10
N TRP A 510 -8.96 -28.69 -10.53
CA TRP A 510 -9.52 -27.38 -10.87
C TRP A 510 -10.70 -27.43 -11.86
N PRO A 511 -10.62 -28.14 -13.01
CA PRO A 511 -11.68 -28.11 -14.03
C PRO A 511 -13.06 -28.54 -13.54
N GLU A 512 -13.10 -29.46 -12.57
CA GLU A 512 -14.32 -30.05 -12.01
C GLU A 512 -14.71 -29.43 -10.66
N SER A 513 -13.94 -28.46 -10.18
CA SER A 513 -14.12 -27.89 -8.85
C SER A 513 -15.34 -26.96 -8.78
N GLU A 514 -16.09 -27.04 -7.68
CA GLU A 514 -17.24 -26.18 -7.42
C GLU A 514 -16.84 -24.70 -7.39
N ARG A 515 -15.68 -24.36 -6.81
CA ARG A 515 -15.13 -22.99 -6.81
C ARG A 515 -14.96 -22.43 -8.21
N ARG A 516 -14.44 -23.21 -9.17
CA ARG A 516 -14.28 -22.79 -10.56
C ARG A 516 -15.63 -22.55 -11.21
N GLN A 517 -16.58 -23.46 -11.02
CA GLN A 517 -17.93 -23.33 -11.59
C GLN A 517 -18.64 -22.08 -11.05
N ILE A 518 -18.60 -21.84 -9.74
CA ILE A 518 -19.21 -20.67 -9.11
C ILE A 518 -18.58 -19.40 -9.66
N LEU A 519 -17.24 -19.28 -9.64
CA LEU A 519 -16.55 -18.09 -10.12
C LEU A 519 -16.78 -17.84 -11.61
N THR A 520 -16.87 -18.89 -12.42
CA THR A 520 -17.23 -18.80 -13.85
C THR A 520 -18.65 -18.28 -14.03
N ASP A 521 -19.62 -18.81 -13.28
CA ASP A 521 -21.01 -18.36 -13.33
C ASP A 521 -21.15 -16.88 -12.92
N LEU A 522 -20.38 -16.44 -11.92
CA LEU A 522 -20.36 -15.05 -11.50
C LEU A 522 -19.74 -14.15 -12.58
N LEU A 523 -18.61 -14.55 -13.18
CA LEU A 523 -17.94 -13.80 -14.25
C LEU A 523 -18.83 -13.67 -15.50
N MET A 524 -19.52 -14.74 -15.87
CA MET A 524 -20.42 -14.79 -17.02
C MET A 524 -21.82 -14.26 -16.73
N GLY A 525 -22.08 -13.83 -15.50
CA GLY A 525 -23.35 -13.27 -15.06
C GLY A 525 -23.69 -11.91 -15.71
N PRO A 526 -24.85 -11.33 -15.31
CA PRO A 526 -25.22 -9.97 -15.67
C PRO A 526 -24.15 -8.96 -15.31
N GLU A 527 -24.06 -7.82 -16.01
CA GLU A 527 -23.10 -6.77 -15.71
C GLU A 527 -23.30 -6.21 -14.29
N ASP A 528 -22.27 -6.37 -13.47
CA ASP A 528 -22.25 -5.99 -12.06
C ASP A 528 -20.81 -5.98 -11.52
N TRP A 529 -20.58 -5.34 -10.37
CA TRP A 529 -19.27 -5.34 -9.69
C TRP A 529 -18.83 -6.75 -9.26
N VAL A 530 -19.80 -7.63 -8.98
CA VAL A 530 -19.54 -9.05 -8.70
C VAL A 530 -18.82 -9.74 -9.86
N THR A 531 -19.08 -9.34 -11.12
CA THR A 531 -18.41 -9.94 -12.28
C THR A 531 -16.92 -9.60 -12.31
N GLU A 532 -16.58 -8.38 -11.91
CA GLU A 532 -15.20 -7.92 -11.76
C GLU A 532 -14.50 -8.65 -10.60
N ALA A 533 -15.16 -8.77 -9.45
CA ALA A 533 -14.66 -9.48 -8.27
C ALA A 533 -14.38 -10.97 -8.57
N ALA A 534 -15.27 -11.63 -9.31
CA ALA A 534 -15.07 -13.02 -9.74
C ALA A 534 -13.91 -13.15 -10.73
N GLY A 535 -13.79 -12.21 -11.67
CA GLY A 535 -12.65 -12.13 -12.58
C GLY A 535 -11.33 -11.98 -11.84
N LEU A 536 -11.26 -11.10 -10.84
CA LEU A 536 -10.08 -10.96 -9.97
C LEU A 536 -9.73 -12.29 -9.29
N ALA A 537 -10.71 -12.94 -8.66
CA ALA A 537 -10.46 -14.18 -7.93
C ALA A 537 -9.92 -15.28 -8.86
N LEU A 538 -10.40 -15.35 -10.10
CA LEU A 538 -9.85 -16.25 -11.12
C LEU A 538 -8.40 -15.89 -11.48
N VAL A 539 -8.08 -14.61 -11.70
CA VAL A 539 -6.69 -14.17 -11.93
C VAL A 539 -5.79 -14.52 -10.74
N ALA A 540 -6.26 -14.29 -9.52
CA ALA A 540 -5.52 -14.61 -8.30
C ALA A 540 -5.20 -16.12 -8.22
N VAL A 541 -6.17 -16.99 -8.56
CA VAL A 541 -5.92 -18.44 -8.68
C VAL A 541 -4.87 -18.73 -9.75
N ALA A 542 -4.90 -18.08 -10.91
CA ALA A 542 -3.92 -18.29 -11.99
C ALA A 542 -2.50 -17.77 -11.68
N TRP A 543 -2.40 -16.76 -10.84
CA TRP A 543 -1.12 -16.28 -10.29
C TRP A 543 -0.55 -17.26 -9.27
N SER A 544 -1.41 -17.88 -8.45
CA SER A 544 -1.02 -18.85 -7.43
C SER A 544 -0.80 -20.28 -7.95
N ASP A 545 -1.54 -20.68 -9.00
CA ASP A 545 -1.48 -22.01 -9.61
C ASP A 545 -1.32 -21.92 -11.14
N PRO A 546 -0.09 -22.12 -11.66
CA PRO A 546 0.18 -22.07 -13.10
C PRO A 546 -0.67 -23.01 -13.95
N ALA A 547 -1.16 -24.12 -13.40
CA ALA A 547 -1.96 -25.11 -14.14
C ALA A 547 -3.34 -24.56 -14.56
N THR A 548 -3.79 -23.47 -13.94
CA THR A 548 -5.11 -22.86 -14.20
C THR A 548 -5.07 -21.71 -15.21
N ARG A 549 -3.87 -21.25 -15.61
CA ARG A 549 -3.66 -20.05 -16.43
C ARG A 549 -4.41 -20.06 -17.75
N GLU A 550 -4.27 -21.12 -18.54
CA GLU A 550 -4.92 -21.21 -19.86
C GLU A 550 -6.44 -21.09 -19.75
N ASP A 551 -7.03 -21.83 -18.81
CA ASP A 551 -8.47 -21.85 -18.57
C ASP A 551 -9.00 -20.49 -18.08
N VAL A 552 -8.37 -19.92 -17.05
CA VAL A 552 -8.72 -18.58 -16.54
C VAL A 552 -8.58 -17.51 -17.63
N GLY A 553 -7.53 -17.62 -18.44
CA GLY A 553 -7.30 -16.74 -19.58
C GLY A 553 -8.46 -16.76 -20.58
N HIS A 554 -8.92 -17.95 -20.98
CA HIS A 554 -10.05 -18.10 -21.88
C HIS A 554 -11.34 -17.49 -21.32
N LEU A 555 -11.64 -17.72 -20.04
CA LEU A 555 -12.83 -17.16 -19.38
C LEU A 555 -12.81 -15.62 -19.38
N LEU A 556 -11.67 -15.00 -19.06
CA LEU A 556 -11.55 -13.54 -19.05
C LEU A 556 -11.63 -12.94 -20.45
N VAL A 557 -11.04 -13.59 -21.45
CA VAL A 557 -11.11 -13.14 -22.85
C VAL A 557 -12.54 -13.23 -23.37
N GLU A 558 -13.27 -14.31 -23.10
CA GLU A 558 -14.69 -14.43 -23.48
C GLU A 558 -15.52 -13.29 -22.88
N ARG A 559 -15.32 -13.01 -21.59
CA ARG A 559 -16.01 -11.90 -20.91
C ARG A 559 -15.64 -10.54 -21.51
N LEU A 560 -14.35 -10.29 -21.75
CA LEU A 560 -13.88 -9.05 -22.36
C LEU A 560 -14.48 -8.85 -23.76
N LEU A 561 -14.51 -9.88 -24.59
CA LEU A 561 -15.09 -9.80 -25.94
C LEU A 561 -16.59 -9.45 -25.91
N GLY A 562 -17.35 -10.07 -24.99
CA GLY A 562 -18.76 -9.74 -24.78
C GLY A 562 -18.96 -8.28 -24.37
N ALA A 563 -18.18 -7.80 -23.41
CA ALA A 563 -18.24 -6.42 -22.92
C ALA A 563 -17.79 -5.41 -24.00
N ALA A 564 -16.71 -5.69 -24.72
CA ALA A 564 -16.23 -4.86 -25.83
C ALA A 564 -17.26 -4.76 -26.95
N LYS A 565 -17.97 -5.87 -27.25
CA LYS A 565 -19.04 -5.86 -28.24
C LYS A 565 -20.24 -5.02 -27.81
N ALA A 566 -20.61 -5.07 -26.54
CA ALA A 566 -21.67 -4.21 -26.00
C ALA A 566 -21.26 -2.73 -26.05
N PHE A 567 -19.99 -2.43 -25.79
CA PHE A 567 -19.44 -1.08 -25.79
C PHE A 567 -19.53 -0.36 -27.13
N GLU A 568 -19.60 -1.08 -28.26
CA GLU A 568 -19.85 -0.49 -29.57
C GLU A 568 -21.19 0.27 -29.66
N THR A 569 -22.14 -0.01 -28.76
CA THR A 569 -23.53 0.48 -28.85
C THR A 569 -24.03 1.18 -27.59
N ARG A 570 -23.37 1.01 -26.45
CA ARG A 570 -23.71 1.66 -25.18
C ARG A 570 -22.51 1.72 -24.23
N PRO A 571 -22.54 2.56 -23.19
CA PRO A 571 -21.55 2.49 -22.11
C PRO A 571 -21.56 1.13 -21.40
N VAL A 572 -20.36 0.70 -20.98
CA VAL A 572 -20.11 -0.52 -20.20
C VAL A 572 -19.12 -0.18 -19.09
N GLU A 573 -19.64 0.16 -17.90
CA GLU A 573 -18.83 0.73 -16.81
C GLU A 573 -17.75 -0.21 -16.28
N VAL A 574 -17.98 -1.52 -16.36
CA VAL A 574 -17.03 -2.56 -15.92
C VAL A 574 -15.89 -2.81 -16.91
N LEU A 575 -15.99 -2.30 -18.15
CA LEU A 575 -15.06 -2.64 -19.23
C LEU A 575 -13.59 -2.25 -18.94
N PRO A 576 -13.28 -1.07 -18.38
CA PRO A 576 -11.90 -0.70 -18.04
C PRO A 576 -11.24 -1.68 -17.06
N THR A 577 -12.01 -2.16 -16.07
CA THR A 577 -11.56 -3.21 -15.17
C THR A 577 -11.30 -4.52 -15.91
N LEU A 578 -12.22 -4.95 -16.78
CA LEU A 578 -12.05 -6.20 -17.52
C LEU A 578 -10.79 -6.16 -18.40
N CYS A 579 -10.50 -5.00 -19.02
CA CYS A 579 -9.23 -4.78 -19.71
C CYS A 579 -8.02 -4.93 -18.77
N ALA A 580 -8.08 -4.36 -17.56
CA ALA A 580 -7.01 -4.49 -16.57
C ALA A 580 -6.80 -5.94 -16.09
N LEU A 581 -7.90 -6.71 -15.90
CA LEU A 581 -7.82 -8.12 -15.54
C LEU A 581 -7.20 -8.97 -16.65
N VAL A 582 -7.54 -8.72 -17.92
CA VAL A 582 -6.90 -9.40 -19.06
C VAL A 582 -5.43 -9.00 -19.20
N ALA A 583 -5.09 -7.72 -18.96
CA ALA A 583 -3.71 -7.25 -18.95
C ALA A 583 -2.87 -7.92 -17.84
N ALA A 584 -3.49 -8.32 -16.72
CA ALA A 584 -2.82 -9.07 -15.66
C ALA A 584 -2.57 -10.56 -16.00
N CYS A 585 -2.88 -11.00 -17.22
CA CYS A 585 -2.70 -12.37 -17.70
C CYS A 585 -1.66 -12.45 -18.82
N PRO A 586 -0.35 -12.21 -18.55
CA PRO A 586 0.69 -12.15 -19.57
C PRO A 586 0.96 -13.48 -20.30
N TRP A 587 0.37 -14.58 -19.85
CA TRP A 587 0.40 -15.87 -20.54
C TRP A 587 -0.56 -15.96 -21.73
N LEU A 588 -1.45 -14.98 -21.90
CA LEU A 588 -2.34 -14.90 -23.04
C LEU A 588 -1.58 -14.55 -24.33
N ASP A 589 -2.14 -14.95 -25.47
CA ASP A 589 -1.63 -14.51 -26.77
C ASP A 589 -1.63 -12.98 -26.86
N THR A 590 -0.57 -12.41 -27.44
CA THR A 590 -0.40 -10.96 -27.58
C THR A 590 -1.59 -10.29 -28.25
N THR A 591 -2.30 -10.98 -29.14
CA THR A 591 -3.52 -10.48 -29.79
C THR A 591 -4.59 -10.06 -28.79
N PHE A 592 -4.77 -10.81 -27.69
CA PHE A 592 -5.77 -10.50 -26.67
C PHE A 592 -5.31 -9.38 -25.73
N LEU A 593 -4.01 -9.33 -25.42
CA LEU A 593 -3.42 -8.25 -24.64
C LEU A 593 -3.51 -6.91 -25.40
N ASP A 594 -3.19 -6.91 -26.69
CA ASP A 594 -3.30 -5.75 -27.59
C ASP A 594 -4.76 -5.29 -27.74
N LEU A 595 -5.71 -6.24 -27.82
CA LEU A 595 -7.13 -5.94 -27.82
C LEU A 595 -7.55 -5.24 -26.52
N ALA A 596 -7.15 -5.78 -25.37
CA ALA A 596 -7.47 -5.19 -24.06
C ALA A 596 -6.94 -3.76 -23.95
N ALA A 597 -5.70 -3.52 -24.39
CA ALA A 597 -5.09 -2.18 -24.43
C ALA A 597 -5.86 -1.24 -25.37
N THR A 598 -6.19 -1.69 -26.59
CA THR A 598 -6.93 -0.91 -27.59
C THR A 598 -8.32 -0.51 -27.07
N VAL A 599 -9.02 -1.44 -26.41
CA VAL A 599 -10.34 -1.20 -25.84
C VAL A 599 -10.26 -0.25 -24.64
N ALA A 600 -9.27 -0.41 -23.75
CA ALA A 600 -9.05 0.51 -22.64
C ALA A 600 -8.81 1.95 -23.13
N ASP A 601 -8.04 2.12 -24.19
CA ASP A 601 -7.80 3.44 -24.82
C ASP A 601 -9.05 4.01 -25.49
N ALA A 602 -9.90 3.16 -26.06
CA ALA A 602 -11.17 3.59 -26.62
C ALA A 602 -12.13 4.12 -25.55
N VAL A 603 -12.23 3.43 -24.40
CA VAL A 603 -13.03 3.91 -23.27
C VAL A 603 -12.52 5.25 -22.76
N ARG A 604 -11.21 5.37 -22.50
CA ARG A 604 -10.59 6.62 -22.04
C ARG A 604 -10.90 7.81 -22.96
N ARG A 605 -10.77 7.62 -24.27
CA ARG A 605 -11.08 8.67 -25.27
C ARG A 605 -12.56 9.05 -25.30
N SER A 606 -13.46 8.10 -25.09
CA SER A 606 -14.90 8.38 -25.04
C SER A 606 -15.30 9.26 -23.85
N GLU A 607 -14.52 9.21 -22.77
CA GLU A 607 -14.77 9.98 -21.54
C GLU A 607 -14.17 11.39 -21.61
N GLU A 608 -13.04 11.56 -22.30
CA GLU A 608 -12.41 12.85 -22.53
C GLU A 608 -13.14 13.73 -23.57
N GLN A 609 -13.95 13.10 -24.45
CA GLN A 609 -14.80 13.80 -25.42
C GLN A 609 -16.28 13.65 -25.02
N PRO A 610 -16.77 14.39 -24.01
CA PRO A 610 -18.21 14.43 -23.77
C PRO A 610 -18.85 15.05 -25.01
N GLU A 611 -19.80 14.33 -25.61
CA GLU A 611 -20.45 14.64 -26.88
C GLU A 611 -20.72 16.14 -27.09
N SER A 612 -19.82 16.80 -27.81
CA SER A 612 -20.02 18.11 -28.41
C SER A 612 -20.71 17.91 -29.78
N SER A 613 -21.93 17.37 -29.81
CA SER A 613 -22.93 17.59 -30.88
C SER A 613 -24.17 16.71 -30.69
N ALA A 614 -25.09 17.14 -29.84
CA ALA A 614 -26.50 16.76 -29.99
C ALA A 614 -27.34 18.02 -29.78
N ASN A 615 -27.44 18.83 -30.83
CA ASN A 615 -28.49 19.83 -30.93
C ASN A 615 -29.78 19.07 -31.27
N PRO A 616 -30.81 19.04 -30.41
CA PRO A 616 -32.09 18.46 -30.77
C PRO A 616 -32.82 19.50 -31.63
N ALA A 617 -32.57 19.50 -32.93
CA ALA A 617 -33.45 20.18 -33.85
C ALA A 617 -34.81 19.45 -33.83
N ASN A 618 -35.78 20.17 -33.26
CA ASN A 618 -37.22 19.95 -33.25
C ASN A 618 -37.74 19.00 -34.36
N PRO A 619 -38.53 17.96 -34.05
CA PRO A 619 -39.33 17.28 -35.06
C PRO A 619 -40.49 18.21 -35.43
N GLU A 620 -40.44 18.81 -36.62
CA GLU A 620 -41.57 19.54 -37.19
C GLU A 620 -42.77 18.58 -37.33
N GLU A 621 -43.88 18.96 -36.70
CA GLU A 621 -45.20 18.35 -36.86
C GLU A 621 -45.67 18.51 -38.32
N PRO A 622 -46.42 17.53 -38.88
CA PRO A 622 -46.95 17.64 -40.23
C PRO A 622 -48.18 18.56 -40.24
N GLU A 623 -48.06 19.75 -40.85
CA GLU A 623 -49.21 20.61 -41.14
C GLU A 623 -50.16 19.95 -42.15
N GLU A 624 -51.45 19.89 -41.79
CA GLU A 624 -52.56 19.49 -42.65
C GLU A 624 -52.81 20.49 -43.79
N PRO A 625 -53.37 20.06 -44.95
CA PRO A 625 -53.45 20.89 -46.14
C PRO A 625 -54.74 21.73 -46.19
N GLU A 626 -54.60 23.04 -46.39
CA GLU A 626 -55.68 23.90 -46.92
C GLU A 626 -55.47 24.11 -48.44
N GLU A 627 -56.42 23.64 -49.25
CA GLU A 627 -56.62 24.04 -50.65
C GLU A 627 -57.69 25.18 -50.74
N PRO A 628 -57.94 25.81 -51.91
CA PRO A 628 -57.04 26.66 -52.70
C PRO A 628 -57.75 27.97 -53.15
N GLU A 629 -57.02 29.05 -53.49
CA GLU A 629 -57.57 30.11 -54.35
C GLU A 629 -56.61 30.55 -55.48
N ALA A 630 -57.01 30.11 -56.67
CA ALA A 630 -56.92 30.70 -58.01
C ALA A 630 -55.87 31.77 -58.39
N SER A 631 -55.16 31.42 -59.49
CA SER A 631 -55.03 32.21 -60.72
C SER A 631 -53.95 33.31 -60.78
N GLU A 632 -52.86 33.02 -61.50
CA GLU A 632 -52.62 33.50 -62.88
C GLU A 632 -51.23 33.03 -63.36
N ALA A 633 -51.18 32.44 -64.56
CA ALA A 633 -49.96 32.29 -65.37
C ALA A 633 -50.06 33.28 -66.54
N PRO A 634 -48.96 33.80 -67.13
CA PRO A 634 -48.26 32.98 -68.13
C PRO A 634 -46.74 33.26 -68.39
N VAL A 635 -46.04 32.18 -68.79
CA VAL A 635 -45.12 32.06 -69.97
C VAL A 635 -43.62 32.44 -69.84
N PRO A 636 -42.72 31.71 -70.55
CA PRO A 636 -41.40 31.29 -70.08
C PRO A 636 -40.24 31.89 -70.89
N ARG A 637 -38.98 31.54 -70.56
CA ARG A 637 -37.86 31.52 -71.51
C ARG A 637 -36.80 30.47 -71.15
N GLU A 638 -36.65 29.50 -72.07
CA GLU A 638 -35.42 28.94 -72.65
C GLU A 638 -34.12 29.65 -72.26
N SER A 639 -32.93 29.07 -72.20
CA SER A 639 -32.33 27.79 -72.58
C SER A 639 -30.84 27.89 -72.16
N GLU A 640 -30.20 26.75 -71.89
CA GLU A 640 -28.87 26.36 -72.39
C GLU A 640 -28.15 25.37 -71.44
N VAL A 641 -27.70 24.29 -72.07
CA VAL A 641 -26.93 23.14 -71.57
C VAL A 641 -25.68 23.10 -72.48
N PRO A 642 -24.63 22.29 -72.25
CA PRO A 642 -23.67 22.15 -71.14
C PRO A 642 -22.19 22.25 -71.63
N LYS A 643 -21.19 22.24 -70.74
CA LYS A 643 -19.84 21.66 -71.00
C LYS A 643 -19.26 21.13 -69.68
N ARG A 644 -19.22 19.80 -69.42
CA ARG A 644 -18.18 18.81 -69.76
C ARG A 644 -16.74 19.27 -69.49
N TRP A 645 -16.03 18.50 -68.63
CA TRP A 645 -14.72 17.82 -68.82
C TRP A 645 -14.43 17.05 -67.50
N SER A 646 -14.56 15.72 -67.46
CA SER A 646 -13.50 14.68 -67.66
C SER A 646 -12.35 14.80 -66.65
N LEU A 647 -11.81 13.81 -65.95
CA LEU A 647 -11.85 12.33 -65.87
C LEU A 647 -10.45 11.94 -65.33
N PHE A 648 -10.32 10.75 -64.74
CA PHE A 648 -9.09 9.97 -64.44
C PHE A 648 -8.35 10.25 -63.13
N ARG A 649 -7.77 9.27 -62.44
CA ARG A 649 -8.02 7.82 -62.19
C ARG A 649 -6.95 7.41 -61.15
N ARG A 650 -7.31 6.42 -60.34
CA ARG A 650 -6.45 5.53 -59.53
C ARG A 650 -5.12 5.12 -60.19
N SER A 651 -4.04 4.93 -59.40
CA SER A 651 -3.53 3.58 -59.05
C SER A 651 -2.34 3.58 -58.07
N ARG A 652 -2.44 2.72 -57.05
CA ARG A 652 -1.43 1.79 -56.48
C ARG A 652 0.06 2.16 -56.56
N ARG A 653 0.69 2.18 -55.39
CA ARG A 653 1.66 1.15 -54.97
C ARG A 653 1.34 0.73 -53.54
#